data_AF-A0A0C9VNS5-F1
#
_entry.id   AF-A0A0C9VNS5-F1
#
_cell.length_a   1.000
_cell.length_b   1.000
_cell.length_c   1.000
_cell.angle_alpha   90.00
_cell.angle_beta   90.00
_cell.angle_gamma   90.00
#
_symmetry.space_group_name_H-M   'P 1'
#
loop_
_entity.id
_entity.type
_entity.pdbx_description
1 polymer ?
#
loop_
_entity_poly.entity_id
_entity_poly.type
_entity_poly.pdbx_seq_one_letter_code
_entity_poly.pdbx_strand_id
1 'polypeptide(L)'
;MSRVSKLKKRFNDVLSGAVNIDPRGATLFLQGLCAHDDPVACLNAIVESPHGLSSVQTAMCVDLSVQFMNELGSTVLGHLLKASSVGGAVLDDLLFSMVEPPIFWSPFVGAFQKGELRDDAQLVFGGVLVRLLMMPGKDTTQYRGLAALPSILDKLLGSSNQEIREIGHRIKHILNTATVTTPLAVLCGPGGRHDNDFVDFREIAILPTGDEVLCQQAPFIRPSLLDDPDSIETRVEDYLDNAFRMLREDMVYEMREEMQIALQKKKGKHRGLRIDGLSMIGVYTGTEERKMRWGLMLRCNTDFKQLSGIGDKARETFLKKDPRGCKILKHQSLACLVADEQIVSFGTINRVEELLARNPPVIVLQLHGEASTAKTLSCLSTSKSEARPNVLLVEEAGEILESHVLTALGPSIDQMILIGDHKQLRPKVNSYQLTVEKGDGFDLNRSLFERLVLKGFPHETLSTQHRMRPEISAFIRELTYPELQNTYEAQMVLKIMRYLAQQGYKSEDIVILTPYLGQLYKLRDALKNDNDPVLNDMDSSDLARAGLLPTAPNGSKATKARIHLATIDNYQGEESDIVIASLTRSNKSNTIGFMDSPERLNVLLSRARNGLILIGNSRTFMHSKKGGGLWGRLIKLLQDGQYMYQGLPVYCQKHPDRTVLLKQPNDFNDHSPDGGCTETWYVPCLSTRHHSQNATLTVVRYVTAAIFAR
;
A
#
# COMPACT_ATOMS: atom_id res chain seq x y z
N MET A 1 -27.51 -46.25 -44.92
CA MET A 1 -26.46 -45.32 -44.41
C MET A 1 -27.07 -44.34 -43.43
N SER A 2 -26.51 -44.22 -42.23
CA SER A 2 -26.90 -43.21 -41.23
C SER A 2 -26.36 -41.82 -41.60
N ARG A 3 -26.79 -40.76 -40.90
CA ARG A 3 -26.19 -39.41 -41.07
C ARG A 3 -24.69 -39.45 -40.79
N VAL A 4 -24.28 -40.11 -39.70
CA VAL A 4 -22.86 -40.31 -39.33
C VAL A 4 -22.08 -41.01 -40.42
N SER A 5 -22.58 -42.11 -41.01
CA SER A 5 -21.83 -42.82 -42.06
C SER A 5 -21.68 -41.99 -43.35
N LYS A 6 -22.63 -41.08 -43.65
CA LYS A 6 -22.50 -40.14 -44.77
C LYS A 6 -21.45 -39.05 -44.48
N LEU A 7 -21.41 -38.55 -43.24
CA LEU A 7 -20.42 -37.55 -42.81
C LEU A 7 -19.00 -38.12 -42.78
N LYS A 8 -18.79 -39.31 -42.19
CA LYS A 8 -17.50 -40.02 -42.22
C LYS A 8 -17.04 -40.32 -43.66
N LYS A 9 -17.97 -40.70 -44.56
CA LYS A 9 -17.63 -40.86 -45.99
C LYS A 9 -17.20 -39.52 -46.62
N ARG A 10 -17.94 -38.42 -46.41
CA ARG A 10 -17.58 -37.11 -46.98
C ARG A 10 -16.22 -36.60 -46.50
N PHE A 11 -15.84 -36.90 -45.25
CA PHE A 11 -14.49 -36.63 -44.74
C PHE A 11 -13.43 -37.37 -45.56
N ASN A 12 -13.56 -38.70 -45.71
CA ASN A 12 -12.62 -39.51 -46.50
C ASN A 12 -12.62 -39.17 -48.00
N ASP A 13 -13.77 -38.83 -48.57
CA ASP A 13 -13.92 -38.38 -49.97
C ASP A 13 -13.17 -37.07 -50.25
N VAL A 14 -13.03 -36.19 -49.25
CA VAL A 14 -12.24 -34.95 -49.34
C VAL A 14 -10.75 -35.24 -49.12
N LEU A 15 -10.39 -36.03 -48.09
CA LEU A 15 -8.99 -36.41 -47.81
C LEU A 15 -8.32 -37.20 -48.95
N SER A 16 -9.10 -37.94 -49.75
CA SER A 16 -8.62 -38.65 -50.94
C SER A 16 -8.56 -37.78 -52.21
N GLY A 17 -8.92 -36.49 -52.13
CA GLY A 17 -8.98 -35.59 -53.28
C GLY A 17 -10.14 -35.87 -54.26
N ALA A 18 -11.02 -36.83 -53.94
CA ALA A 18 -12.14 -37.20 -54.80
C ALA A 18 -13.27 -36.15 -54.83
N VAL A 19 -13.33 -35.25 -53.85
CA VAL A 19 -14.30 -34.14 -53.79
C VAL A 19 -13.67 -32.86 -53.24
N ASN A 20 -13.75 -31.77 -54.02
CA ASN A 20 -13.31 -30.43 -53.61
C ASN A 20 -14.23 -29.82 -52.53
N ILE A 21 -13.70 -28.85 -51.78
CA ILE A 21 -14.46 -28.07 -50.80
C ILE A 21 -15.16 -26.89 -51.47
N ASP A 22 -16.48 -26.92 -51.50
CA ASP A 22 -17.37 -25.77 -51.67
C ASP A 22 -17.83 -25.24 -50.29
N PRO A 23 -18.41 -24.03 -50.18
CA PRO A 23 -18.82 -23.48 -48.89
C PRO A 23 -19.79 -24.36 -48.07
N ARG A 24 -20.67 -25.14 -48.72
CA ARG A 24 -21.55 -26.10 -48.01
C ARG A 24 -20.84 -27.42 -47.73
N GLY A 25 -19.92 -27.82 -48.61
CA GLY A 25 -18.98 -28.91 -48.41
C GLY A 25 -18.07 -28.71 -47.20
N ALA A 26 -17.62 -27.48 -46.92
CA ALA A 26 -16.81 -27.14 -45.74
C ALA A 26 -17.51 -27.49 -44.43
N THR A 27 -18.76 -27.04 -44.24
CA THR A 27 -19.57 -27.36 -43.06
C THR A 27 -19.77 -28.87 -42.89
N LEU A 28 -20.00 -29.59 -43.99
CA LEU A 28 -20.18 -31.05 -43.98
C LEU A 28 -18.88 -31.83 -43.75
N PHE A 29 -17.73 -31.29 -44.20
CA PHE A 29 -16.41 -31.84 -43.96
C PHE A 29 -16.00 -31.69 -42.49
N LEU A 30 -16.19 -30.51 -41.91
CA LEU A 30 -15.95 -30.26 -40.48
C LEU A 30 -16.92 -31.05 -39.57
N GLN A 31 -18.19 -31.18 -39.95
CA GLN A 31 -19.11 -32.13 -39.28
C GLN A 31 -18.68 -33.60 -39.48
N GLY A 32 -17.95 -33.93 -40.54
CA GLY A 32 -17.35 -35.24 -40.78
C GLY A 32 -16.13 -35.52 -39.90
N LEU A 33 -15.28 -34.51 -39.68
CA LEU A 33 -14.16 -34.54 -38.74
C LEU A 33 -14.68 -34.85 -37.33
N CYS A 34 -15.55 -33.98 -36.78
CA CYS A 34 -16.12 -34.14 -35.43
C CYS A 34 -17.05 -35.36 -35.26
N ALA A 35 -17.42 -36.05 -36.34
CA ALA A 35 -18.20 -37.28 -36.29
C ALA A 35 -17.35 -38.54 -36.09
N HIS A 36 -16.02 -38.44 -36.11
CA HIS A 36 -15.13 -39.53 -35.71
C HIS A 36 -15.03 -39.60 -34.18
N ASP A 37 -15.07 -40.81 -33.65
CA ASP A 37 -15.10 -41.07 -32.20
C ASP A 37 -13.67 -41.11 -31.60
N ASP A 38 -12.66 -41.24 -32.47
CA ASP A 38 -11.22 -41.22 -32.15
C ASP A 38 -10.55 -39.99 -32.79
N PRO A 39 -10.18 -38.96 -31.98
CA PRO A 39 -9.46 -37.78 -32.47
C PRO A 39 -8.05 -38.06 -33.00
N VAL A 40 -7.38 -39.12 -32.54
CA VAL A 40 -5.99 -39.45 -32.92
C VAL A 40 -5.98 -40.10 -34.30
N ALA A 41 -6.85 -41.07 -34.56
CA ALA A 41 -7.04 -41.61 -35.91
C ALA A 41 -7.51 -40.53 -36.90
N CYS A 42 -8.34 -39.59 -36.46
CA CYS A 42 -8.77 -38.44 -37.27
C CYS A 42 -7.59 -37.50 -37.62
N LEU A 43 -6.74 -37.17 -36.64
CA LEU A 43 -5.54 -36.36 -36.82
C LEU A 43 -4.55 -37.01 -37.81
N ASN A 44 -4.26 -38.31 -37.64
CA ASN A 44 -3.35 -39.04 -38.52
C ASN A 44 -3.88 -39.06 -39.96
N ALA A 45 -5.17 -39.34 -40.19
CA ALA A 45 -5.76 -39.33 -41.52
C ALA A 45 -5.69 -37.95 -42.22
N ILE A 46 -5.73 -36.85 -41.47
CA ILE A 46 -5.57 -35.48 -42.01
C ILE A 46 -4.12 -35.23 -42.47
N VAL A 47 -3.13 -35.78 -41.78
CA VAL A 47 -1.70 -35.51 -42.04
C VAL A 47 -1.06 -36.54 -42.99
N GLU A 48 -1.57 -37.76 -43.04
CA GLU A 48 -1.25 -38.75 -44.09
C GLU A 48 -1.84 -38.37 -45.45
N SER A 49 -2.85 -37.50 -45.49
CA SER A 49 -3.45 -36.98 -46.72
C SER A 49 -2.65 -35.81 -47.30
N PRO A 50 -2.28 -35.83 -48.60
CA PRO A 50 -1.66 -34.69 -49.27
C PRO A 50 -2.60 -33.48 -49.44
N HIS A 51 -3.89 -33.64 -49.12
CA HIS A 51 -4.90 -32.58 -49.20
C HIS A 51 -5.49 -32.21 -47.83
N GLY A 52 -5.19 -32.94 -46.75
CA GLY A 52 -5.90 -32.81 -45.49
C GLY A 52 -5.68 -31.47 -44.79
N LEU A 53 -4.43 -31.07 -44.59
CA LEU A 53 -4.06 -29.77 -43.99
C LEU A 53 -4.71 -28.59 -44.73
N SER A 54 -4.54 -28.51 -46.05
CA SER A 54 -5.13 -27.44 -46.87
C SER A 54 -6.67 -27.49 -46.90
N SER A 55 -7.27 -28.69 -46.85
CA SER A 55 -8.73 -28.85 -46.75
C SER A 55 -9.28 -28.32 -45.43
N VAL A 56 -8.62 -28.63 -44.32
CA VAL A 56 -9.01 -28.19 -42.98
C VAL A 56 -8.83 -26.67 -42.84
N GLN A 57 -7.68 -26.12 -43.26
CA GLN A 57 -7.44 -24.68 -43.31
C GLN A 57 -8.50 -23.94 -44.14
N THR A 58 -8.76 -24.42 -45.37
CA THR A 58 -9.79 -23.84 -46.25
C THR A 58 -11.16 -23.86 -45.59
N ALA A 59 -11.57 -25.00 -45.03
CA ALA A 59 -12.90 -25.14 -44.43
C ALA A 59 -13.11 -24.26 -43.18
N MET A 60 -12.08 -24.06 -42.36
CA MET A 60 -12.11 -23.15 -41.21
C MET A 60 -12.21 -21.67 -41.60
N CYS A 61 -11.79 -21.30 -42.81
CA CYS A 61 -11.83 -19.92 -43.31
C CYS A 61 -13.11 -19.54 -44.08
N VAL A 62 -14.06 -20.47 -44.28
CA VAL A 62 -15.30 -20.22 -45.04
C VAL A 62 -16.31 -19.36 -44.26
N ASP A 63 -16.41 -19.56 -42.95
CA ASP A 63 -17.37 -18.88 -42.09
C ASP A 63 -16.64 -18.24 -40.91
N LEU A 64 -16.72 -16.92 -40.81
CA LEU A 64 -16.07 -16.11 -39.77
C LEU A 64 -17.11 -15.49 -38.81
N SER A 65 -18.33 -16.04 -38.79
CA SER A 65 -19.41 -15.55 -37.94
C SER A 65 -19.21 -15.93 -36.47
N VAL A 66 -19.71 -15.08 -35.58
CA VAL A 66 -19.78 -15.35 -34.14
C VAL A 66 -20.57 -16.64 -33.86
N GLN A 67 -21.55 -17.00 -34.69
CA GLN A 67 -22.25 -18.28 -34.55
C GLN A 67 -21.32 -19.47 -34.85
N PHE A 68 -20.62 -19.47 -36.00
CA PHE A 68 -19.69 -20.55 -36.34
C PHE A 68 -18.59 -20.73 -35.29
N MET A 69 -18.01 -19.62 -34.81
CA MET A 69 -16.98 -19.65 -33.76
C MET A 69 -17.52 -20.22 -32.43
N ASN A 70 -18.77 -19.95 -32.08
CA ASN A 70 -19.44 -20.50 -30.89
C ASN A 70 -20.03 -21.91 -31.07
N GLU A 71 -19.94 -22.50 -32.26
CA GLU A 71 -20.57 -23.78 -32.59
C GLU A 71 -19.55 -24.69 -33.28
N LEU A 72 -19.56 -24.78 -34.62
CA LEU A 72 -18.77 -25.77 -35.34
C LEU A 72 -17.26 -25.51 -35.26
N GLY A 73 -16.81 -24.25 -35.29
CA GLY A 73 -15.38 -23.90 -35.21
C GLY A 73 -14.75 -24.33 -33.89
N SER A 74 -15.37 -23.98 -32.76
CA SER A 74 -14.91 -24.44 -31.44
C SER A 74 -15.12 -25.94 -31.22
N THR A 75 -16.15 -26.55 -31.83
CA THR A 75 -16.32 -28.02 -31.78
C THR A 75 -15.17 -28.74 -32.49
N VAL A 76 -14.70 -28.24 -33.63
CA VAL A 76 -13.55 -28.80 -34.37
C VAL A 76 -12.27 -28.67 -33.56
N LEU A 77 -11.94 -27.46 -33.10
CA LEU A 77 -10.74 -27.19 -32.31
C LEU A 77 -10.74 -27.97 -30.99
N GLY A 78 -11.87 -27.98 -30.27
CA GLY A 78 -12.05 -28.75 -29.03
C GLY A 78 -12.11 -30.28 -29.23
N HIS A 79 -12.40 -30.76 -30.44
CA HIS A 79 -12.22 -32.17 -30.80
C HIS A 79 -10.74 -32.50 -31.01
N LEU A 80 -10.01 -31.69 -31.77
CA LEU A 80 -8.58 -31.90 -32.05
C LEU A 80 -7.71 -31.77 -30.78
N LEU A 81 -8.02 -30.85 -29.87
CA LEU A 81 -7.30 -30.71 -28.59
C LEU A 81 -7.35 -31.98 -27.72
N LYS A 82 -8.31 -32.90 -27.94
CA LYS A 82 -8.38 -34.20 -27.25
C LYS A 82 -7.37 -35.23 -27.76
N ALA A 83 -6.75 -35.01 -28.93
CA ALA A 83 -5.67 -35.85 -29.48
C ALA A 83 -4.29 -35.58 -28.82
N SER A 84 -4.22 -34.65 -27.85
CA SER A 84 -2.99 -34.12 -27.26
C SER A 84 -2.11 -35.13 -26.50
N SER A 85 -2.60 -36.34 -26.23
CA SER A 85 -1.88 -37.41 -25.51
C SER A 85 -0.95 -38.27 -26.37
N VAL A 86 -1.06 -38.22 -27.71
CA VAL A 86 -0.32 -39.14 -28.61
C VAL A 86 0.49 -38.42 -29.69
N GLY A 87 -0.03 -37.32 -30.27
CA GLY A 87 0.50 -36.73 -31.50
C GLY A 87 0.95 -35.26 -31.37
N GLY A 88 1.73 -34.92 -30.34
CA GLY A 88 2.05 -33.53 -29.98
C GLY A 88 2.41 -32.60 -31.15
N ALA A 89 3.52 -32.85 -31.84
CA ALA A 89 3.97 -32.01 -32.96
C ALA A 89 3.00 -32.02 -34.17
N VAL A 90 2.33 -33.16 -34.41
CA VAL A 90 1.37 -33.35 -35.50
C VAL A 90 0.11 -32.48 -35.28
N LEU A 91 -0.36 -32.42 -34.03
CA LEU A 91 -1.43 -31.53 -33.60
C LEU A 91 -0.98 -30.06 -33.67
N ASP A 92 0.28 -29.76 -33.34
CA ASP A 92 0.82 -28.40 -33.36
C ASP A 92 0.89 -27.83 -34.78
N ASP A 93 1.40 -28.58 -35.76
CA ASP A 93 1.41 -28.15 -37.16
C ASP A 93 -0.01 -28.01 -37.75
N LEU A 94 -0.96 -28.89 -37.39
CA LEU A 94 -2.35 -28.75 -37.81
C LEU A 94 -3.00 -27.48 -37.22
N LEU A 95 -2.85 -27.25 -35.91
CA LEU A 95 -3.38 -26.03 -35.27
C LEU A 95 -2.70 -24.77 -35.81
N PHE A 96 -1.40 -24.81 -36.07
CA PHE A 96 -0.68 -23.71 -36.72
C PHE A 96 -1.25 -23.42 -38.12
N SER A 97 -1.59 -24.45 -38.91
CA SER A 97 -2.23 -24.26 -40.24
C SER A 97 -3.64 -23.67 -40.20
N MET A 98 -4.37 -23.79 -39.07
CA MET A 98 -5.66 -23.12 -38.87
C MET A 98 -5.52 -21.65 -38.42
N VAL A 99 -4.36 -21.31 -37.85
CA VAL A 99 -4.07 -20.01 -37.23
C VAL A 99 -3.26 -19.12 -38.17
N GLU A 100 -2.47 -19.70 -39.07
CA GLU A 100 -1.68 -19.02 -40.11
C GLU A 100 -2.12 -19.46 -41.52
N PRO A 101 -2.55 -18.52 -42.40
CA PRO A 101 -2.70 -17.08 -42.17
C PRO A 101 -3.89 -16.78 -41.21
N PRO A 102 -3.88 -15.65 -40.48
CA PRO A 102 -4.80 -15.36 -39.37
C PRO A 102 -6.23 -14.97 -39.79
N ILE A 103 -6.72 -15.52 -40.90
CA ILE A 103 -8.06 -15.30 -41.46
C ILE A 103 -9.16 -15.74 -40.48
N PHE A 104 -9.00 -16.93 -39.87
CA PHE A 104 -9.89 -17.40 -38.79
C PHE A 104 -9.47 -16.85 -37.41
N TRP A 105 -8.17 -16.76 -37.14
CA TRP A 105 -7.67 -16.42 -35.80
C TRP A 105 -7.95 -14.97 -35.39
N SER A 106 -7.79 -13.97 -36.27
CA SER A 106 -8.05 -12.57 -35.91
C SER A 106 -9.53 -12.30 -35.57
N PRO A 107 -10.54 -12.81 -36.31
CA PRO A 107 -11.93 -12.77 -35.87
C PRO A 107 -12.19 -13.48 -34.53
N PHE A 108 -11.56 -14.63 -34.27
CA PHE A 108 -11.76 -15.41 -33.05
C PHE A 108 -11.19 -14.69 -31.81
N VAL A 109 -9.99 -14.11 -31.95
CA VAL A 109 -9.41 -13.15 -30.99
C VAL A 109 -10.34 -11.96 -30.75
N GLY A 110 -10.85 -11.35 -31.82
CA GLY A 110 -11.75 -10.20 -31.73
C GLY A 110 -13.06 -10.51 -31.00
N ALA A 111 -13.65 -11.68 -31.26
CA ALA A 111 -14.84 -12.16 -30.56
C ALA A 111 -14.57 -12.37 -29.07
N PHE A 112 -13.43 -12.96 -28.69
CA PHE A 112 -13.01 -13.08 -27.29
C PHE A 112 -12.84 -11.70 -26.63
N GLN A 113 -12.11 -10.79 -27.28
CA GLN A 113 -11.84 -9.44 -26.77
C GLN A 113 -13.11 -8.61 -26.56
N LYS A 114 -14.17 -8.83 -27.34
CA LYS A 114 -15.48 -8.21 -27.12
C LYS A 114 -16.38 -8.94 -26.11
N GLY A 115 -16.14 -10.23 -25.85
CA GLY A 115 -17.04 -11.07 -25.05
C GLY A 115 -18.18 -11.69 -25.86
N GLU A 116 -17.99 -11.85 -27.17
CA GLU A 116 -18.96 -12.49 -28.10
C GLU A 116 -18.88 -14.04 -28.05
N LEU A 117 -17.94 -14.62 -27.28
CA LEU A 117 -17.76 -16.07 -27.13
C LEU A 117 -18.40 -16.63 -25.85
N ARG A 118 -19.09 -17.77 -25.98
CA ARG A 118 -19.59 -18.65 -24.91
C ARG A 118 -18.42 -19.33 -24.18
N ASP A 119 -18.67 -19.83 -22.97
CA ASP A 119 -17.68 -20.51 -22.12
C ASP A 119 -16.90 -21.64 -22.83
N ASP A 120 -17.60 -22.49 -23.60
CA ASP A 120 -17.00 -23.59 -24.35
C ASP A 120 -16.06 -23.10 -25.46
N ALA A 121 -16.46 -22.05 -26.17
CA ALA A 121 -15.62 -21.39 -27.17
C ALA A 121 -14.43 -20.63 -26.56
N GLN A 122 -14.61 -20.00 -25.39
CA GLN A 122 -13.53 -19.35 -24.64
C GLN A 122 -12.49 -20.36 -24.12
N LEU A 123 -12.94 -21.50 -23.61
CA LEU A 123 -12.07 -22.60 -23.17
C LEU A 123 -11.24 -23.15 -24.33
N VAL A 124 -11.87 -23.36 -25.49
CA VAL A 124 -11.19 -23.81 -26.70
C VAL A 124 -10.20 -22.77 -27.23
N PHE A 125 -10.59 -21.48 -27.28
CA PHE A 125 -9.70 -20.37 -27.62
C PHE A 125 -8.44 -20.35 -26.74
N GLY A 126 -8.62 -20.40 -25.42
CA GLY A 126 -7.52 -20.42 -24.47
C GLY A 126 -6.64 -21.68 -24.57
N GLY A 127 -7.24 -22.84 -24.83
CA GLY A 127 -6.52 -24.10 -25.06
C GLY A 127 -5.63 -24.06 -26.31
N VAL A 128 -6.12 -23.47 -27.41
CA VAL A 128 -5.31 -23.21 -28.62
C VAL A 128 -4.20 -22.20 -28.32
N LEU A 129 -4.47 -21.13 -27.57
CA LEU A 129 -3.47 -20.13 -27.21
C LEU A 129 -2.34 -20.70 -26.34
N VAL A 130 -2.66 -21.53 -25.32
CA VAL A 130 -1.67 -22.28 -24.54
C VAL A 130 -0.79 -23.16 -25.44
N ARG A 131 -1.39 -23.79 -26.46
CA ARG A 131 -0.67 -24.64 -27.42
C ARG A 131 0.30 -23.81 -28.27
N LEU A 132 -0.18 -22.72 -28.88
CA LEU A 132 0.62 -21.78 -29.68
C LEU A 132 1.82 -21.22 -28.89
N LEU A 133 1.64 -20.85 -27.62
CA LEU A 133 2.70 -20.32 -26.76
C LEU A 133 3.84 -21.32 -26.45
N MET A 134 3.61 -22.61 -26.66
CA MET A 134 4.51 -23.72 -26.30
C MET A 134 5.11 -24.45 -27.51
N MET A 135 4.80 -24.04 -28.75
CA MET A 135 5.27 -24.71 -29.96
C MET A 135 6.81 -24.66 -30.09
N PRO A 136 7.51 -25.80 -30.16
CA PRO A 136 8.96 -25.82 -30.32
C PRO A 136 9.38 -25.39 -31.73
N GLY A 137 10.43 -24.58 -31.84
CA GLY A 137 11.05 -24.20 -33.12
C GLY A 137 10.24 -23.24 -34.01
N LYS A 138 9.09 -22.74 -33.57
CA LYS A 138 8.29 -21.72 -34.26
C LYS A 138 8.51 -20.35 -33.62
N ASP A 139 8.41 -19.26 -34.39
CA ASP A 139 8.31 -17.93 -33.78
C ASP A 139 6.97 -17.81 -33.06
N THR A 140 7.06 -17.56 -31.76
CA THR A 140 5.94 -17.47 -30.81
C THR A 140 5.78 -16.07 -30.24
N THR A 141 6.54 -15.09 -30.74
CA THR A 141 6.58 -13.70 -30.26
C THR A 141 5.22 -13.01 -30.39
N GLN A 142 4.56 -13.12 -31.55
CA GLN A 142 3.22 -12.55 -31.74
C GLN A 142 2.18 -13.12 -30.77
N TYR A 143 2.23 -14.43 -30.50
CA TYR A 143 1.30 -15.10 -29.58
C TYR A 143 1.57 -14.72 -28.12
N ARG A 144 2.84 -14.50 -27.72
CA ARG A 144 3.17 -13.94 -26.39
C ARG A 144 2.68 -12.51 -26.24
N GLY A 145 2.90 -11.65 -27.24
CA GLY A 145 2.39 -10.28 -27.24
C GLY A 145 0.86 -10.22 -27.14
N LEU A 146 0.17 -11.10 -27.86
CA LEU A 146 -1.29 -11.27 -27.80
C LEU A 146 -1.76 -11.77 -26.42
N ALA A 147 -1.14 -12.84 -25.90
CA ALA A 147 -1.52 -13.44 -24.62
C ALA A 147 -1.28 -12.53 -23.42
N ALA A 148 -0.31 -11.62 -23.49
CA ALA A 148 -0.01 -10.63 -22.46
C ALA A 148 -0.98 -9.44 -22.42
N LEU A 149 -1.93 -9.32 -23.37
CA LEU A 149 -2.91 -8.23 -23.38
C LEU A 149 -3.90 -8.37 -22.21
N PRO A 150 -4.15 -7.31 -21.40
CA PRO A 150 -5.22 -7.28 -20.39
C PRO A 150 -6.60 -7.70 -20.92
N SER A 151 -6.91 -7.34 -22.18
CA SER A 151 -8.15 -7.74 -22.88
C SER A 151 -8.34 -9.25 -23.04
N ILE A 152 -7.28 -10.04 -22.82
CA ILE A 152 -7.26 -11.50 -22.91
C ILE A 152 -6.95 -12.10 -21.53
N LEU A 153 -5.79 -11.78 -20.94
CA LEU A 153 -5.33 -12.45 -19.71
C LEU A 153 -6.25 -12.17 -18.52
N ASP A 154 -6.59 -10.90 -18.26
CA ASP A 154 -7.42 -10.54 -17.11
C ASP A 154 -8.87 -11.01 -17.28
N LYS A 155 -9.34 -11.16 -18.53
CA LYS A 155 -10.63 -11.79 -18.83
C LYS A 155 -10.64 -13.28 -18.54
N LEU A 156 -9.58 -14.02 -18.89
CA LEU A 156 -9.48 -15.45 -18.57
C LEU A 156 -9.41 -15.65 -17.05
N LEU A 157 -8.56 -14.89 -16.37
CA LEU A 157 -8.39 -14.92 -14.91
C LEU A 157 -9.64 -14.47 -14.15
N GLY A 158 -10.39 -13.51 -14.70
CA GLY A 158 -11.64 -12.98 -14.13
C GLY A 158 -12.90 -13.76 -14.51
N SER A 159 -12.79 -14.85 -15.27
CA SER A 159 -13.96 -15.62 -15.73
C SER A 159 -14.71 -16.28 -14.56
N SER A 160 -16.03 -16.34 -14.65
CA SER A 160 -16.88 -17.13 -13.73
C SER A 160 -16.58 -18.63 -13.83
N ASN A 161 -16.18 -19.10 -15.00
CA ASN A 161 -15.88 -20.51 -15.25
C ASN A 161 -14.46 -20.87 -14.78
N GLN A 162 -14.36 -21.91 -13.97
CA GLN A 162 -13.10 -22.38 -13.39
C GLN A 162 -12.10 -22.86 -14.43
N GLU A 163 -12.53 -23.66 -15.42
CA GLU A 163 -11.62 -24.23 -16.42
C GLU A 163 -10.98 -23.14 -17.30
N ILE A 164 -11.69 -22.03 -17.50
CA ILE A 164 -11.19 -20.82 -18.17
C ILE A 164 -10.14 -20.10 -17.30
N ARG A 165 -10.36 -20.02 -15.97
CA ARG A 165 -9.36 -19.46 -15.03
C ARG A 165 -8.10 -20.32 -14.95
N GLU A 166 -8.22 -21.65 -14.91
CA GLU A 166 -7.09 -22.57 -14.95
C GLU A 166 -6.22 -22.37 -16.20
N ILE A 167 -6.84 -22.13 -17.36
CA ILE A 167 -6.13 -21.75 -18.59
C ILE A 167 -5.47 -20.37 -18.45
N GLY A 168 -6.14 -19.38 -17.85
CA GLY A 168 -5.56 -18.07 -17.55
C GLY A 168 -4.33 -18.14 -16.66
N HIS A 169 -4.38 -18.92 -15.57
CA HIS A 169 -3.24 -19.15 -14.67
C HIS A 169 -2.07 -19.83 -15.39
N ARG A 170 -2.37 -20.79 -16.27
CA ARG A 170 -1.35 -21.48 -17.09
C ARG A 170 -0.71 -20.57 -18.13
N ILE A 171 -1.47 -19.68 -18.78
CA ILE A 171 -0.92 -18.66 -19.68
C ILE A 171 -0.04 -17.68 -18.91
N LYS A 172 -0.50 -17.20 -17.74
CA LYS A 172 0.28 -16.32 -16.85
C LYS A 172 1.60 -16.96 -16.43
N HIS A 173 1.58 -18.24 -16.05
CA HIS A 173 2.79 -18.99 -15.72
C HIS A 173 3.72 -19.10 -16.94
N ILE A 174 3.22 -19.51 -18.11
CA ILE A 174 4.00 -19.62 -19.35
C ILE A 174 4.68 -18.29 -19.72
N LEU A 175 3.97 -17.16 -19.61
CA LEU A 175 4.54 -15.84 -19.89
C LEU A 175 5.66 -15.45 -18.92
N ASN A 176 5.61 -15.94 -17.67
CA ASN A 176 6.61 -15.69 -16.65
C ASN A 176 7.83 -16.63 -16.74
N THR A 177 7.69 -17.87 -17.25
CA THR A 177 8.75 -18.89 -17.23
C THR A 177 9.41 -19.18 -18.58
N ALA A 178 8.81 -18.79 -19.70
CA ALA A 178 9.29 -19.12 -21.05
C ALA A 178 10.65 -18.50 -21.45
N THR A 179 11.28 -17.68 -20.60
CA THR A 179 12.64 -17.16 -20.78
C THR A 179 13.73 -18.01 -20.12
N VAL A 180 13.36 -18.99 -19.27
CA VAL A 180 14.30 -19.73 -18.40
C VAL A 180 14.29 -21.24 -18.65
N THR A 181 13.16 -21.83 -19.05
CA THR A 181 12.97 -23.30 -19.06
C THR A 181 12.41 -23.84 -20.38
N THR A 182 12.64 -25.13 -20.65
CA THR A 182 12.08 -25.80 -21.83
C THR A 182 10.55 -25.98 -21.71
N PRO A 183 9.78 -25.98 -22.82
CA PRO A 183 8.32 -26.09 -22.77
C PRO A 183 7.80 -27.32 -22.00
N LEU A 184 8.53 -28.44 -22.05
CA LEU A 184 8.14 -29.65 -21.30
C LEU A 184 8.32 -29.49 -19.79
N ALA A 185 9.37 -28.79 -19.34
CA ALA A 185 9.57 -28.46 -17.93
C ALA A 185 8.53 -27.47 -17.40
N VAL A 186 8.08 -26.52 -18.25
CA VAL A 186 6.97 -25.60 -17.95
C VAL A 186 5.61 -26.33 -17.83
N LEU A 187 5.46 -27.49 -18.49
CA LEU A 187 4.23 -28.29 -18.45
C LEU A 187 4.17 -29.30 -17.29
N CYS A 188 5.31 -29.82 -16.85
CA CYS A 188 5.39 -30.86 -15.81
C CYS A 188 6.04 -30.38 -14.49
N GLY A 189 6.46 -29.12 -14.42
CA GLY A 189 7.09 -28.51 -13.23
C GLY A 189 6.09 -27.87 -12.25
N PRO A 190 6.61 -27.17 -11.22
CA PRO A 190 5.81 -26.41 -10.27
C PRO A 190 5.23 -25.13 -10.89
N GLY A 191 4.01 -24.76 -10.50
CA GLY A 191 3.37 -23.51 -10.92
C GLY A 191 2.30 -23.63 -12.03
N GLY A 192 1.34 -22.69 -12.00
CA GLY A 192 0.41 -22.43 -13.11
C GLY A 192 -0.89 -23.23 -13.17
N ARG A 193 -1.16 -24.16 -12.24
CA ARG A 193 -2.41 -24.95 -12.23
C ARG A 193 -3.61 -24.20 -11.64
N HIS A 194 -3.36 -23.27 -10.71
CA HIS A 194 -4.36 -22.40 -10.07
C HIS A 194 -3.71 -21.11 -9.54
N ASP A 195 -4.52 -20.16 -9.06
CA ASP A 195 -4.09 -18.85 -8.52
C ASP A 195 -3.03 -18.92 -7.40
N ASN A 196 -2.99 -20.05 -6.68
CA ASN A 196 -2.09 -20.32 -5.56
C ASN A 196 -0.99 -21.37 -5.86
N ASP A 197 -0.72 -21.68 -7.13
CA ASP A 197 0.34 -22.61 -7.54
C ASP A 197 1.53 -21.82 -8.13
N PHE A 198 2.55 -21.65 -7.29
CA PHE A 198 3.78 -20.91 -7.61
C PHE A 198 4.97 -21.84 -7.83
N VAL A 199 6.04 -21.31 -8.43
CA VAL A 199 7.32 -22.02 -8.63
C VAL A 199 8.02 -22.19 -7.29
N ASP A 200 8.29 -21.09 -6.57
CA ASP A 200 8.78 -21.15 -5.19
C ASP A 200 7.60 -21.47 -4.25
N PHE A 201 7.74 -22.55 -3.46
CA PHE A 201 6.74 -22.95 -2.48
C PHE A 201 6.53 -21.91 -1.36
N ARG A 202 7.51 -21.01 -1.15
CA ARG A 202 7.44 -19.92 -0.15
C ARG A 202 6.43 -18.83 -0.51
N GLU A 203 6.04 -18.72 -1.79
CA GLU A 203 5.01 -17.80 -2.26
C GLU A 203 3.58 -18.36 -2.07
N ILE A 204 3.45 -19.69 -1.88
CA ILE A 204 2.15 -20.37 -1.76
C ILE A 204 1.47 -20.02 -0.43
N ALA A 205 0.26 -19.45 -0.49
CA ALA A 205 -0.49 -19.05 0.69
C ALA A 205 -0.91 -20.24 1.55
N ILE A 206 -0.68 -20.16 2.86
CA ILE A 206 -0.94 -21.26 3.82
C ILE A 206 -2.42 -21.67 3.83
N LEU A 207 -3.36 -20.72 3.84
CA LEU A 207 -4.77 -21.03 3.57
C LEU A 207 -4.95 -21.22 2.05
N PRO A 208 -5.67 -22.26 1.60
CA PRO A 208 -5.89 -22.48 0.18
C PRO A 208 -6.90 -21.50 -0.40
N THR A 209 -7.02 -21.50 -1.73
CA THR A 209 -7.95 -20.64 -2.48
C THR A 209 -9.16 -21.41 -3.01
N GLY A 210 -10.11 -20.67 -3.59
CA GLY A 210 -11.27 -21.28 -4.26
C GLY A 210 -10.88 -22.09 -5.50
N ASP A 211 -9.93 -21.60 -6.30
CA ASP A 211 -9.48 -22.30 -7.50
C ASP A 211 -8.66 -23.56 -7.14
N GLU A 212 -7.81 -23.49 -6.11
CA GLU A 212 -7.02 -24.63 -5.62
C GLU A 212 -7.86 -25.81 -5.09
N VAL A 213 -8.90 -25.53 -4.30
CA VAL A 213 -9.78 -26.56 -3.70
C VAL A 213 -10.73 -27.17 -4.73
N LEU A 214 -11.00 -26.46 -5.83
CA LEU A 214 -11.84 -26.96 -6.92
C LEU A 214 -11.04 -27.53 -8.10
N CYS A 215 -9.75 -27.23 -8.23
CA CYS A 215 -8.88 -27.69 -9.32
C CYS A 215 -8.92 -29.22 -9.45
N GLN A 216 -9.00 -29.70 -10.70
CA GLN A 216 -9.05 -31.14 -11.02
C GLN A 216 -7.71 -31.67 -11.58
N GLN A 217 -6.71 -30.80 -11.74
CA GLN A 217 -5.37 -31.18 -12.18
C GLN A 217 -4.59 -31.83 -11.03
N ALA A 218 -3.71 -32.78 -11.36
CA ALA A 218 -2.86 -33.42 -10.36
C ALA A 218 -1.88 -32.41 -9.73
N PRO A 219 -1.61 -32.49 -8.42
CA PRO A 219 -0.60 -31.67 -7.76
C PRO A 219 0.80 -32.06 -8.24
N PHE A 220 1.70 -31.06 -8.33
CA PHE A 220 3.13 -31.35 -8.52
C PHE A 220 3.73 -31.81 -7.19
N ILE A 221 4.16 -33.07 -7.15
CA ILE A 221 4.90 -33.70 -6.05
C ILE A 221 6.11 -34.38 -6.68
N ARG A 222 7.29 -34.18 -6.10
CA ARG A 222 8.54 -34.75 -6.64
C ARG A 222 8.71 -36.20 -6.17
N PRO A 223 9.10 -37.14 -7.05
CA PRO A 223 9.54 -38.47 -6.62
C PRO A 223 10.69 -38.36 -5.62
N SER A 224 10.70 -39.21 -4.59
CA SER A 224 11.75 -39.21 -3.57
C SER A 224 13.03 -39.88 -4.09
N LEU A 225 13.89 -39.09 -4.74
CA LEU A 225 15.19 -39.52 -5.26
C LEU A 225 16.29 -39.24 -4.22
N LEU A 226 16.46 -40.17 -3.27
CA LEU A 226 17.41 -40.03 -2.14
C LEU A 226 18.88 -39.88 -2.58
N ASP A 227 19.24 -40.47 -3.72
CA ASP A 227 20.62 -40.68 -4.17
C ASP A 227 20.94 -40.00 -5.53
N ASP A 228 20.15 -39.00 -5.95
CA ASP A 228 20.41 -38.25 -7.19
C ASP A 228 21.71 -37.41 -7.08
N PRO A 229 22.78 -37.71 -7.85
CA PRO A 229 24.06 -37.01 -7.76
C PRO A 229 24.00 -35.55 -8.26
N ASP A 230 23.13 -35.26 -9.22
CA ASP A 230 23.04 -33.93 -9.85
C ASP A 230 22.29 -32.94 -8.93
N SER A 231 21.51 -33.45 -7.98
CA SER A 231 20.75 -32.66 -6.99
C SER A 231 21.56 -32.06 -5.84
N ILE A 232 22.85 -32.39 -5.67
CA ILE A 232 23.58 -32.19 -4.39
C ILE A 232 23.51 -30.76 -3.85
N GLU A 233 23.57 -29.73 -4.70
CA GLU A 233 23.51 -28.33 -4.29
C GLU A 233 22.09 -27.85 -3.95
N THR A 234 21.06 -28.33 -4.66
CA THR A 234 19.66 -27.91 -4.47
C THR A 234 18.88 -28.79 -3.48
N ARG A 235 19.44 -29.95 -3.09
CA ARG A 235 18.78 -31.03 -2.32
C ARG A 235 18.00 -30.57 -1.09
N VAL A 236 18.46 -29.54 -0.38
CA VAL A 236 17.77 -28.99 0.80
C VAL A 236 16.52 -28.20 0.40
N GLU A 237 16.59 -27.43 -0.70
CA GLU A 237 15.45 -26.65 -1.20
C GLU A 237 14.41 -27.56 -1.86
N ASP A 238 14.85 -28.54 -2.67
CA ASP A 238 13.96 -29.54 -3.27
C ASP A 238 13.27 -30.42 -2.21
N TYR A 239 13.96 -30.76 -1.11
CA TYR A 239 13.36 -31.47 0.01
C TYR A 239 12.28 -30.64 0.72
N LEU A 240 12.52 -29.34 0.94
CA LEU A 240 11.56 -28.45 1.59
C LEU A 240 10.36 -28.14 0.69
N ASP A 241 10.57 -27.92 -0.62
CA ASP A 241 9.52 -27.79 -1.64
C ASP A 241 8.62 -29.04 -1.64
N ASN A 242 9.22 -30.22 -1.71
CA ASN A 242 8.45 -31.47 -1.76
C ASN A 242 7.73 -31.76 -0.42
N ALA A 243 8.39 -31.55 0.72
CA ALA A 243 7.78 -31.74 2.04
C ALA A 243 6.59 -30.79 2.25
N PHE A 244 6.72 -29.51 1.83
CA PHE A 244 5.62 -28.56 1.87
C PHE A 244 4.46 -28.99 0.97
N ARG A 245 4.74 -29.37 -0.29
CA ARG A 245 3.68 -29.78 -1.26
C ARG A 245 2.98 -31.07 -0.84
N MET A 246 3.68 -32.04 -0.25
CA MET A 246 3.05 -33.26 0.31
C MET A 246 2.12 -32.95 1.48
N LEU A 247 2.58 -32.18 2.49
CA LEU A 247 1.74 -31.77 3.63
C LEU A 247 0.57 -30.89 3.20
N ARG A 248 0.75 -30.10 2.14
CA ARG A 248 -0.30 -29.26 1.56
C ARG A 248 -1.36 -30.08 0.86
N GLU A 249 -0.99 -31.03 0.01
CA GLU A 249 -1.96 -31.88 -0.69
C GLU A 249 -2.77 -32.73 0.30
N ASP A 250 -2.14 -33.28 1.35
CA ASP A 250 -2.84 -33.99 2.43
C ASP A 250 -3.94 -33.12 3.08
N MET A 251 -3.61 -31.88 3.44
CA MET A 251 -4.57 -30.89 3.96
C MET A 251 -5.67 -30.53 2.95
N VAL A 252 -5.31 -30.27 1.69
CA VAL A 252 -6.25 -29.81 0.65
C VAL A 252 -7.16 -30.94 0.18
N TYR A 253 -6.70 -32.20 0.18
CA TYR A 253 -7.47 -33.36 -0.24
C TYR A 253 -8.75 -33.56 0.59
N GLU A 254 -8.67 -33.49 1.93
CA GLU A 254 -9.86 -33.52 2.81
C GLU A 254 -10.83 -32.37 2.50
N MET A 255 -10.29 -31.20 2.12
CA MET A 255 -11.09 -30.03 1.78
C MET A 255 -11.78 -30.18 0.40
N ARG A 256 -11.13 -30.76 -0.61
CA ARG A 256 -11.76 -31.01 -1.92
C ARG A 256 -12.96 -31.95 -1.77
N GLU A 257 -12.80 -33.03 -1.00
CA GLU A 257 -13.86 -33.98 -0.63
C GLU A 257 -15.06 -33.29 0.04
N GLU A 258 -14.86 -32.59 1.16
CA GLU A 258 -15.95 -31.97 1.91
C GLU A 258 -16.59 -30.78 1.17
N MET A 259 -15.85 -30.03 0.34
CA MET A 259 -16.43 -28.95 -0.46
C MET A 259 -17.29 -29.46 -1.63
N GLN A 260 -16.90 -30.57 -2.29
CA GLN A 260 -17.78 -31.22 -3.28
C GLN A 260 -19.10 -31.69 -2.65
N ILE A 261 -19.08 -32.14 -1.39
CA ILE A 261 -20.29 -32.52 -0.63
C ILE A 261 -21.10 -31.29 -0.20
N ALA A 262 -20.44 -30.24 0.33
CA ALA A 262 -21.10 -29.03 0.81
C ALA A 262 -21.77 -28.21 -0.31
N LEU A 263 -21.17 -28.19 -1.51
CA LEU A 263 -21.71 -27.59 -2.73
C LEU A 263 -22.63 -28.54 -3.52
N GLN A 264 -23.07 -29.66 -2.91
CA GLN A 264 -23.98 -30.67 -3.49
C GLN A 264 -23.51 -31.37 -4.78
N LYS A 265 -22.30 -31.08 -5.28
CA LYS A 265 -21.69 -31.74 -6.46
C LYS A 265 -21.45 -33.24 -6.24
N LYS A 266 -21.26 -33.68 -4.99
CA LYS A 266 -21.05 -35.08 -4.60
C LYS A 266 -22.03 -35.50 -3.50
N LYS A 267 -22.61 -36.70 -3.63
CA LYS A 267 -23.47 -37.28 -2.58
C LYS A 267 -22.61 -37.73 -1.38
N GLY A 268 -22.86 -37.14 -0.22
CA GLY A 268 -22.19 -37.48 1.02
C GLY A 268 -22.86 -36.81 2.22
N LYS A 269 -22.35 -37.08 3.43
CA LYS A 269 -22.80 -36.42 4.66
C LYS A 269 -21.75 -35.38 5.07
N HIS A 270 -22.04 -34.11 4.85
CA HIS A 270 -21.19 -33.01 5.28
C HIS A 270 -20.87 -33.09 6.78
N ARG A 271 -19.59 -32.95 7.14
CA ARG A 271 -19.10 -33.03 8.53
C ARG A 271 -19.06 -31.67 9.24
N GLY A 272 -19.06 -30.57 8.48
CA GLY A 272 -18.93 -29.20 9.00
C GLY A 272 -20.23 -28.58 9.54
N LEU A 273 -20.10 -27.38 10.10
CA LEU A 273 -21.22 -26.53 10.48
C LEU A 273 -21.52 -25.53 9.36
N ARG A 274 -22.54 -25.81 8.57
CA ARG A 274 -23.09 -24.84 7.59
C ARG A 274 -23.87 -23.74 8.34
N ILE A 275 -23.66 -22.49 7.93
CA ILE A 275 -24.29 -21.30 8.51
C ILE A 275 -24.79 -20.43 7.36
N ASP A 276 -26.10 -20.45 7.12
CA ASP A 276 -26.75 -19.74 6.01
C ASP A 276 -27.22 -18.34 6.43
N GLY A 277 -27.23 -17.40 5.47
CA GLY A 277 -27.71 -16.03 5.71
C GLY A 277 -26.81 -15.26 6.68
N LEU A 278 -25.56 -15.00 6.29
CA LEU A 278 -24.66 -14.12 7.02
C LEU A 278 -24.85 -12.68 6.53
N SER A 279 -24.89 -11.72 7.45
CA SER A 279 -24.91 -10.28 7.15
C SER A 279 -23.71 -9.59 7.81
N MET A 280 -22.93 -8.84 7.04
CA MET A 280 -21.82 -8.05 7.60
C MET A 280 -22.37 -6.87 8.41
N ILE A 281 -21.87 -6.68 9.63
CA ILE A 281 -22.29 -5.61 10.54
C ILE A 281 -21.14 -4.72 11.05
N GLY A 282 -19.90 -4.96 10.60
CA GLY A 282 -18.73 -4.17 10.99
C GLY A 282 -17.43 -4.97 10.99
N VAL A 283 -16.41 -4.42 11.66
CA VAL A 283 -15.08 -5.01 11.83
C VAL A 283 -14.72 -5.04 13.31
N TYR A 284 -14.23 -6.18 13.79
CA TYR A 284 -13.77 -6.36 15.17
C TYR A 284 -12.24 -6.26 15.24
N THR A 285 -11.72 -5.38 16.08
CA THR A 285 -10.27 -5.08 16.23
C THR A 285 -9.68 -5.47 17.58
N GLY A 286 -10.45 -6.19 18.42
CA GLY A 286 -10.11 -6.47 19.82
C GLY A 286 -10.85 -5.56 20.79
N THR A 287 -10.36 -5.49 22.04
CA THR A 287 -10.79 -4.51 23.05
C THR A 287 -9.74 -3.40 23.18
N GLU A 288 -10.04 -2.31 23.89
CA GLU A 288 -9.05 -1.25 24.14
C GLU A 288 -7.80 -1.76 24.88
N GLU A 289 -8.02 -2.65 25.87
CA GLU A 289 -6.96 -3.33 26.62
C GLU A 289 -6.13 -4.30 25.76
N ARG A 290 -6.76 -4.91 24.74
CA ARG A 290 -6.15 -5.96 23.93
C ARG A 290 -6.57 -5.84 22.46
N LYS A 291 -5.89 -4.94 21.76
CA LYS A 291 -5.92 -4.86 20.29
C LYS A 291 -5.47 -6.18 19.68
N MET A 292 -6.15 -6.60 18.61
CA MET A 292 -5.92 -7.85 17.89
C MET A 292 -5.91 -7.61 16.39
N ARG A 293 -5.45 -8.61 15.62
CA ARG A 293 -5.67 -8.65 14.18
C ARG A 293 -7.17 -8.61 13.89
N TRP A 294 -7.57 -7.72 12.98
CA TRP A 294 -8.97 -7.47 12.68
C TRP A 294 -9.68 -8.68 12.08
N GLY A 295 -11.02 -8.70 12.15
CA GLY A 295 -11.86 -9.66 11.43
C GLY A 295 -13.25 -9.10 11.14
N LEU A 296 -13.90 -9.62 10.09
CA LEU A 296 -15.25 -9.21 9.70
C LEU A 296 -16.28 -9.72 10.72
N MET A 297 -17.16 -8.83 11.20
CA MET A 297 -18.28 -9.20 12.06
C MET A 297 -19.46 -9.62 11.19
N LEU A 298 -19.74 -10.92 11.17
CA LEU A 298 -20.82 -11.55 10.40
C LEU A 298 -21.92 -12.00 11.36
N ARG A 299 -23.09 -11.35 11.27
CA ARG A 299 -24.29 -11.70 12.04
C ARG A 299 -25.08 -12.78 11.30
N CYS A 300 -25.42 -13.85 12.00
CA CYS A 300 -26.29 -14.91 11.48
C CYS A 300 -27.74 -14.42 11.36
N ASN A 301 -28.47 -14.86 10.34
CA ASN A 301 -29.92 -14.63 10.24
C ASN A 301 -30.73 -15.57 11.17
N THR A 302 -30.17 -16.70 11.58
CA THR A 302 -30.80 -17.66 12.49
C THR A 302 -29.88 -18.03 13.64
N ASP A 303 -30.46 -18.46 14.76
CA ASP A 303 -29.71 -18.91 15.93
C ASP A 303 -29.21 -20.36 15.79
N PHE A 304 -28.15 -20.70 16.51
CA PHE A 304 -27.60 -22.05 16.52
C PHE A 304 -28.50 -23.00 17.33
N LYS A 305 -28.78 -24.18 16.77
CA LYS A 305 -29.56 -25.26 17.43
C LYS A 305 -28.94 -25.73 18.75
N GLN A 306 -27.65 -25.46 18.97
CA GLN A 306 -26.93 -25.74 20.22
C GLN A 306 -27.15 -24.68 21.31
N LEU A 307 -27.76 -23.54 20.98
CA LEU A 307 -28.09 -22.44 21.90
C LEU A 307 -29.61 -22.26 22.12
N SER A 308 -30.45 -22.89 21.30
CA SER A 308 -31.90 -22.84 21.44
C SER A 308 -32.36 -23.36 22.82
N GLY A 309 -33.17 -22.58 23.52
CA GLY A 309 -33.64 -22.88 24.88
C GLY A 309 -32.72 -22.35 26.00
N ILE A 310 -31.55 -21.79 25.68
CA ILE A 310 -30.70 -21.11 26.66
C ILE A 310 -31.08 -19.62 26.68
N GLY A 311 -31.69 -19.17 27.79
CA GLY A 311 -32.08 -17.77 27.97
C GLY A 311 -30.88 -16.81 27.93
N ASP A 312 -31.05 -15.61 27.35
CA ASP A 312 -29.92 -14.86 26.79
C ASP A 312 -28.79 -14.55 27.78
N LYS A 313 -29.13 -14.19 29.02
CA LYS A 313 -28.16 -13.92 30.10
C LYS A 313 -27.29 -15.12 30.48
N ALA A 314 -27.69 -16.35 30.16
CA ALA A 314 -26.93 -17.57 30.41
C ALA A 314 -26.07 -18.03 29.22
N ARG A 315 -26.32 -17.52 28.00
CA ARG A 315 -25.65 -17.96 26.75
C ARG A 315 -24.13 -17.78 26.82
N GLU A 316 -23.67 -16.64 27.31
CA GLU A 316 -22.24 -16.36 27.47
C GLU A 316 -21.58 -17.30 28.51
N THR A 317 -22.25 -17.56 29.63
CA THR A 317 -21.75 -18.49 30.66
C THR A 317 -21.69 -19.93 30.13
N PHE A 318 -22.68 -20.35 29.34
CA PHE A 318 -22.65 -21.63 28.63
C PHE A 318 -21.49 -21.71 27.64
N LEU A 319 -21.26 -20.68 26.82
CA LEU A 319 -20.16 -20.62 25.86
C LEU A 319 -18.76 -20.54 26.50
N LYS A 320 -18.64 -19.97 27.71
CA LYS A 320 -17.37 -19.86 28.46
C LYS A 320 -17.11 -21.05 29.41
N LYS A 321 -18.13 -21.82 29.83
CA LYS A 321 -17.99 -22.86 30.88
C LYS A 321 -18.59 -24.25 30.59
N ASP A 322 -19.56 -24.39 29.70
CA ASP A 322 -20.17 -25.70 29.42
C ASP A 322 -19.31 -26.51 28.43
N PRO A 323 -18.98 -27.79 28.70
CA PRO A 323 -18.18 -28.63 27.80
C PRO A 323 -18.77 -28.81 26.38
N ARG A 324 -20.05 -28.47 26.16
CA ARG A 324 -20.72 -28.40 24.86
C ARG A 324 -20.54 -27.01 24.24
N GLY A 325 -20.81 -25.95 25.01
CA GLY A 325 -20.68 -24.55 24.57
C GLY A 325 -19.26 -24.16 24.15
N CYS A 326 -18.24 -24.66 24.86
CA CYS A 326 -16.83 -24.47 24.52
C CYS A 326 -16.37 -25.20 23.23
N LYS A 327 -17.21 -26.08 22.64
CA LYS A 327 -16.89 -26.84 21.42
C LYS A 327 -17.55 -26.29 20.15
N ILE A 328 -18.65 -25.54 20.27
CA ILE A 328 -19.24 -24.76 19.16
C ILE A 328 -18.18 -23.77 18.69
N LEU A 329 -17.87 -23.67 17.39
CA LEU A 329 -16.99 -22.64 16.79
C LEU A 329 -15.77 -22.26 17.66
N LYS A 330 -14.74 -23.12 17.64
CA LYS A 330 -13.49 -22.89 18.37
C LYS A 330 -12.70 -21.72 17.75
N HIS A 331 -11.87 -21.09 18.58
CA HIS A 331 -10.90 -20.10 18.09
C HIS A 331 -9.90 -20.77 17.10
N GLN A 332 -9.55 -20.07 16.02
CA GLN A 332 -8.80 -20.57 14.85
C GLN A 332 -9.42 -21.80 14.14
N SER A 333 -10.73 -22.08 14.28
CA SER A 333 -11.39 -23.00 13.34
C SER A 333 -11.32 -22.45 11.91
N LEU A 334 -10.94 -23.29 10.94
CA LEU A 334 -10.98 -22.95 9.52
C LEU A 334 -12.44 -22.73 9.07
N ALA A 335 -12.66 -21.72 8.24
CA ALA A 335 -13.97 -21.39 7.67
C ALA A 335 -13.83 -21.09 6.17
N CYS A 336 -14.80 -21.60 5.40
CA CYS A 336 -14.98 -21.29 3.99
C CYS A 336 -16.15 -20.31 3.85
N LEU A 337 -15.94 -19.17 3.19
CA LEU A 337 -17.01 -18.25 2.82
C LEU A 337 -17.48 -18.58 1.40
N VAL A 338 -18.77 -18.84 1.25
CA VAL A 338 -19.44 -19.17 -0.02
C VAL A 338 -20.53 -18.15 -0.28
N ALA A 339 -20.62 -17.65 -1.51
CA ALA A 339 -21.68 -16.77 -1.99
C ALA A 339 -21.98 -17.12 -3.45
N ASP A 340 -23.25 -17.07 -3.85
CA ASP A 340 -23.72 -17.45 -5.20
C ASP A 340 -23.14 -18.80 -5.68
N GLU A 341 -23.09 -19.76 -4.74
CA GLU A 341 -22.53 -21.13 -4.89
C GLU A 341 -21.01 -21.20 -5.20
N GLN A 342 -20.30 -20.06 -5.21
CA GLN A 342 -18.86 -19.97 -5.44
C GLN A 342 -18.07 -19.82 -4.13
N ILE A 343 -16.86 -20.40 -4.08
CA ILE A 343 -15.93 -20.19 -2.97
C ILE A 343 -15.31 -18.79 -3.09
N VAL A 344 -15.62 -17.93 -2.13
CA VAL A 344 -15.14 -16.55 -2.08
C VAL A 344 -13.72 -16.53 -1.48
N SER A 345 -13.59 -17.00 -0.23
CA SER A 345 -12.36 -16.97 0.56
C SER A 345 -12.32 -18.03 1.63
N PHE A 346 -11.12 -18.47 2.02
CA PHE A 346 -10.89 -19.14 3.29
C PHE A 346 -10.36 -18.15 4.35
N GLY A 347 -10.74 -18.38 5.61
CA GLY A 347 -10.31 -17.59 6.76
C GLY A 347 -10.44 -18.38 8.06
N THR A 348 -10.11 -17.77 9.19
CA THR A 348 -10.19 -18.44 10.51
C THR A 348 -11.17 -17.74 11.45
N ILE A 349 -11.83 -18.51 12.32
CA ILE A 349 -12.79 -17.99 13.29
C ILE A 349 -12.06 -17.41 14.49
N ASN A 350 -12.19 -16.10 14.69
CA ASN A 350 -11.88 -15.49 15.98
C ASN A 350 -13.11 -15.65 16.89
N ARG A 351 -13.06 -16.63 17.79
CA ARG A 351 -14.08 -16.80 18.83
C ARG A 351 -14.09 -15.60 19.78
N VAL A 352 -15.24 -14.94 19.88
CA VAL A 352 -15.53 -13.91 20.88
C VAL A 352 -16.89 -14.26 21.51
N GLU A 353 -16.89 -14.80 22.73
CA GLU A 353 -18.10 -15.37 23.33
C GLU A 353 -19.21 -14.34 23.54
N GLU A 354 -18.89 -13.07 23.80
CA GLU A 354 -19.88 -11.98 23.95
C GLU A 354 -20.59 -11.61 22.64
N LEU A 355 -19.96 -11.88 21.49
CA LEU A 355 -20.57 -11.73 20.16
C LEU A 355 -21.37 -12.99 19.79
N LEU A 356 -20.82 -14.16 20.12
CA LEU A 356 -21.41 -15.47 19.86
C LEU A 356 -22.63 -15.75 20.76
N ALA A 357 -22.71 -15.13 21.93
CA ALA A 357 -23.83 -15.20 22.86
C ALA A 357 -25.03 -14.34 22.45
N ARG A 358 -24.89 -13.45 21.46
CA ARG A 358 -25.99 -12.59 20.98
C ARG A 358 -27.11 -13.42 20.34
N ASN A 359 -28.27 -12.79 20.21
CA ASN A 359 -29.47 -13.37 19.62
C ASN A 359 -29.99 -12.42 18.52
N PRO A 360 -29.75 -12.72 17.22
CA PRO A 360 -28.97 -13.85 16.71
C PRO A 360 -27.45 -13.69 16.93
N PRO A 361 -26.66 -14.79 16.83
CA PRO A 361 -25.21 -14.76 17.04
C PRO A 361 -24.44 -13.89 16.04
N VAL A 362 -23.28 -13.41 16.49
CA VAL A 362 -22.28 -12.73 15.65
C VAL A 362 -20.96 -13.51 15.69
N ILE A 363 -20.40 -13.78 14.51
CA ILE A 363 -19.13 -14.48 14.29
C ILE A 363 -18.08 -13.45 13.84
N VAL A 364 -16.82 -13.62 14.24
CA VAL A 364 -15.70 -12.83 13.69
C VAL A 364 -14.83 -13.70 12.79
N LEU A 365 -14.73 -13.34 11.50
CA LEU A 365 -13.96 -14.05 10.48
C LEU A 365 -12.67 -13.29 10.15
N GLN A 366 -11.50 -13.91 10.37
CA GLN A 366 -10.18 -13.35 10.05
C GLN A 366 -9.71 -13.82 8.66
N LEU A 367 -9.79 -12.92 7.68
CA LEU A 367 -9.30 -13.16 6.32
C LEU A 367 -7.77 -13.06 6.24
N HIS A 368 -7.18 -13.80 5.31
CA HIS A 368 -5.73 -13.89 5.10
C HIS A 368 -5.38 -13.53 3.66
N GLY A 369 -4.41 -12.63 3.47
CA GLY A 369 -4.02 -12.12 2.16
C GLY A 369 -4.92 -10.98 1.65
N GLU A 370 -4.32 -10.09 0.86
CA GLU A 370 -4.98 -8.91 0.28
C GLU A 370 -6.04 -9.31 -0.74
N ALA A 371 -5.69 -10.14 -1.74
CA ALA A 371 -6.61 -10.58 -2.79
C ALA A 371 -7.86 -11.31 -2.23
N SER A 372 -7.68 -12.16 -1.23
CA SER A 372 -8.78 -12.84 -0.50
C SER A 372 -9.70 -11.86 0.22
N THR A 373 -9.12 -10.82 0.82
CA THR A 373 -9.84 -9.73 1.49
C THR A 373 -10.61 -8.88 0.50
N ALA A 374 -9.98 -8.43 -0.59
CA ALA A 374 -10.59 -7.62 -1.64
C ALA A 374 -11.73 -8.38 -2.35
N LYS A 375 -11.53 -9.66 -2.70
CA LYS A 375 -12.57 -10.52 -3.30
C LYS A 375 -13.77 -10.68 -2.37
N THR A 376 -13.54 -10.81 -1.06
CA THR A 376 -14.61 -10.93 -0.06
C THR A 376 -15.37 -9.64 0.16
N LEU A 377 -14.68 -8.52 0.33
CA LEU A 377 -15.32 -7.21 0.51
C LEU A 377 -16.10 -6.80 -0.75
N SER A 378 -15.55 -7.06 -1.94
CA SER A 378 -16.25 -6.90 -3.22
C SER A 378 -17.53 -7.73 -3.25
N CYS A 379 -17.44 -9.05 -3.03
CA CYS A 379 -18.60 -9.94 -3.03
C CYS A 379 -19.70 -9.53 -2.03
N LEU A 380 -19.31 -9.14 -0.80
CA LEU A 380 -20.24 -8.64 0.23
C LEU A 380 -20.86 -7.27 -0.13
N SER A 381 -20.23 -6.48 -0.99
CA SER A 381 -20.80 -5.23 -1.51
C SER A 381 -21.79 -5.47 -2.66
N THR A 382 -21.56 -6.48 -3.50
CA THR A 382 -22.44 -6.81 -4.64
C THR A 382 -23.68 -7.61 -4.23
N SER A 383 -23.68 -8.25 -3.05
CA SER A 383 -24.70 -9.22 -2.62
C SER A 383 -26.04 -8.60 -2.16
N LYS A 384 -26.70 -7.83 -3.04
CA LYS A 384 -28.12 -7.37 -3.05
C LYS A 384 -28.71 -6.66 -1.82
N SER A 385 -27.98 -6.57 -0.71
CA SER A 385 -28.30 -5.71 0.43
C SER A 385 -27.57 -4.39 0.21
N GLU A 386 -28.27 -3.33 -0.22
CA GLU A 386 -27.67 -2.00 -0.35
C GLU A 386 -27.13 -1.53 1.02
N ALA A 387 -25.83 -1.67 1.21
CA ALA A 387 -25.13 -0.97 2.27
C ALA A 387 -25.17 0.52 1.91
N ARG A 388 -25.94 1.29 2.68
CA ARG A 388 -26.02 2.75 2.59
C ARG A 388 -25.25 3.38 3.75
N PRO A 389 -23.90 3.38 3.72
CA PRO A 389 -23.12 4.06 4.75
C PRO A 389 -23.40 5.56 4.72
N ASN A 390 -23.40 6.17 5.91
CA ASN A 390 -23.38 7.62 6.08
C ASN A 390 -21.95 8.18 6.22
N VAL A 391 -20.98 7.32 6.57
CA VAL A 391 -19.58 7.69 6.78
C VAL A 391 -18.67 6.79 5.95
N LEU A 392 -17.83 7.39 5.12
CA LEU A 392 -16.74 6.72 4.41
C LEU A 392 -15.42 6.99 5.13
N LEU A 393 -14.74 5.95 5.60
CA LEU A 393 -13.38 6.04 6.13
C LEU A 393 -12.42 5.32 5.18
N VAL A 394 -11.35 6.00 4.78
CA VAL A 394 -10.31 5.49 3.89
C VAL A 394 -8.97 5.52 4.63
N GLU A 395 -8.37 4.35 4.85
CA GLU A 395 -7.00 4.20 5.40
C GLU A 395 -5.99 4.04 4.24
N GLU A 396 -4.74 4.44 4.47
CA GLU A 396 -3.69 4.63 3.45
C GLU A 396 -4.16 5.39 2.20
N ALA A 397 -4.99 6.42 2.41
CA ALA A 397 -5.59 7.26 1.35
C ALA A 397 -4.56 7.99 0.46
N GLY A 398 -3.27 8.00 0.83
CA GLY A 398 -2.17 8.46 0.00
C GLY A 398 -1.88 7.54 -1.20
N GLU A 399 -1.99 6.22 -1.03
CA GLU A 399 -1.67 5.19 -2.05
C GLU A 399 -2.91 4.78 -2.90
N ILE A 400 -4.10 5.32 -2.62
CA ILE A 400 -5.35 4.96 -3.31
C ILE A 400 -5.69 5.93 -4.45
N LEU A 401 -6.02 5.40 -5.64
CA LEU A 401 -6.48 6.19 -6.78
C LEU A 401 -7.77 6.97 -6.45
N GLU A 402 -7.84 8.23 -6.89
CA GLU A 402 -9.02 9.09 -6.70
C GLU A 402 -10.30 8.44 -7.27
N SER A 403 -10.21 7.76 -8.42
CA SER A 403 -11.32 7.02 -9.02
C SER A 403 -11.95 5.99 -8.08
N HIS A 404 -11.14 5.28 -7.28
CA HIS A 404 -11.62 4.26 -6.35
C HIS A 404 -12.37 4.89 -5.16
N VAL A 405 -11.90 6.06 -4.68
CA VAL A 405 -12.61 6.82 -3.64
C VAL A 405 -13.92 7.39 -4.19
N LEU A 406 -13.91 7.94 -5.41
CA LEU A 406 -15.12 8.44 -6.07
C LEU A 406 -16.18 7.35 -6.27
N THR A 407 -15.79 6.11 -6.60
CA THR A 407 -16.75 4.98 -6.69
C THR A 407 -17.35 4.56 -5.34
N ALA A 408 -16.76 4.96 -4.20
CA ALA A 408 -17.32 4.73 -2.87
C ALA A 408 -18.23 5.87 -2.37
N LEU A 409 -18.30 7.00 -3.09
CA LEU A 409 -19.18 8.14 -2.75
C LEU A 409 -20.61 7.90 -3.25
N GLY A 410 -21.32 7.01 -2.56
CA GLY A 410 -22.76 6.82 -2.74
C GLY A 410 -23.58 8.03 -2.24
N PRO A 411 -24.83 8.22 -2.72
CA PRO A 411 -25.68 9.35 -2.36
C PRO A 411 -26.20 9.33 -0.90
N SER A 412 -25.73 8.39 -0.08
CA SER A 412 -25.98 8.34 1.37
C SER A 412 -24.80 8.87 2.20
N ILE A 413 -23.64 9.17 1.59
CA ILE A 413 -22.45 9.62 2.33
C ILE A 413 -22.62 11.08 2.78
N ASP A 414 -22.75 11.27 4.09
CA ASP A 414 -22.78 12.58 4.75
C ASP A 414 -21.39 13.03 5.21
N GLN A 415 -20.47 12.07 5.47
CA GLN A 415 -19.12 12.34 6.00
C GLN A 415 -18.06 11.47 5.33
N MET A 416 -16.92 12.06 4.99
CA MET A 416 -15.72 11.36 4.52
C MET A 416 -14.52 11.64 5.43
N ILE A 417 -13.77 10.60 5.78
CA ILE A 417 -12.56 10.64 6.61
C ILE A 417 -11.43 9.99 5.81
N LEU A 418 -10.40 10.76 5.46
CA LEU A 418 -9.22 10.27 4.75
C LEU A 418 -8.03 10.23 5.71
N ILE A 419 -7.43 9.05 5.88
CA ILE A 419 -6.25 8.80 6.71
C ILE A 419 -5.17 8.22 5.79
N GLY A 420 -3.99 8.83 5.77
CA GLY A 420 -2.87 8.39 4.96
C GLY A 420 -1.73 9.40 5.01
N ASP A 421 -0.72 9.20 4.17
CA ASP A 421 0.47 10.06 4.13
C ASP A 421 0.81 10.47 2.69
N HIS A 422 0.72 11.77 2.40
CA HIS A 422 0.99 12.34 1.08
C HIS A 422 2.50 12.52 0.79
N LYS A 423 3.38 12.11 1.72
CA LYS A 423 4.84 12.03 1.52
C LYS A 423 5.33 10.59 1.28
N GLN A 424 4.45 9.59 1.35
CA GLN A 424 4.79 8.19 1.10
C GLN A 424 4.40 7.77 -0.34
N LEU A 425 4.06 6.51 -0.57
CA LEU A 425 3.83 5.99 -1.92
C LEU A 425 2.53 6.54 -2.54
N ARG A 426 2.62 6.87 -3.83
CA ARG A 426 1.46 7.16 -4.69
C ARG A 426 0.87 5.87 -5.26
N PRO A 427 -0.43 5.85 -5.62
CA PRO A 427 -1.03 4.75 -6.38
C PRO A 427 -0.24 4.41 -7.64
N LYS A 428 -0.12 3.11 -7.94
CA LYS A 428 0.57 2.64 -9.14
C LYS A 428 -0.33 2.79 -10.38
N VAL A 429 0.23 3.31 -11.47
CA VAL A 429 -0.45 3.54 -12.74
C VAL A 429 0.42 2.95 -13.86
N ASN A 430 -0.16 2.08 -14.69
CA ASN A 430 0.59 1.31 -15.70
C ASN A 430 1.13 2.16 -16.86
N SER A 431 0.54 3.34 -17.13
CA SER A 431 1.03 4.27 -18.16
C SER A 431 1.78 5.42 -17.51
N TYR A 432 3.11 5.45 -17.70
CA TYR A 432 3.97 6.55 -17.25
C TYR A 432 3.54 7.90 -17.83
N GLN A 433 2.92 7.94 -19.02
CA GLN A 433 2.41 9.17 -19.63
C GLN A 433 1.37 9.90 -18.78
N LEU A 434 0.70 9.20 -17.85
CA LEU A 434 -0.40 9.74 -17.06
C LEU A 434 0.02 10.15 -15.63
N THR A 435 1.31 10.07 -15.26
CA THR A 435 1.75 10.27 -13.88
C THR A 435 2.30 11.67 -13.59
N VAL A 436 2.30 12.07 -12.31
CA VAL A 436 2.87 13.34 -11.83
C VAL A 436 4.35 13.45 -12.20
N GLU A 437 5.09 12.34 -12.17
CA GLU A 437 6.52 12.27 -12.46
C GLU A 437 6.85 12.46 -13.95
N LYS A 438 5.85 12.43 -14.84
CA LYS A 438 6.00 12.73 -16.27
C LYS A 438 5.86 14.22 -16.58
N GLY A 439 5.14 14.97 -15.75
CA GLY A 439 4.98 16.43 -15.85
C GLY A 439 3.97 16.92 -16.89
N ASP A 440 3.30 16.04 -17.65
CA ASP A 440 2.33 16.42 -18.70
C ASP A 440 0.97 16.89 -18.14
N GLY A 441 0.80 16.90 -16.81
CA GLY A 441 -0.36 17.49 -16.12
C GLY A 441 -1.57 16.57 -15.92
N PHE A 442 -1.50 15.31 -16.36
CA PHE A 442 -2.58 14.33 -16.18
C PHE A 442 -2.73 13.84 -14.73
N ASP A 443 -1.62 13.76 -13.98
CA ASP A 443 -1.55 13.51 -12.54
C ASP A 443 -2.44 12.36 -12.01
N LEU A 444 -2.62 11.29 -12.78
CA LEU A 444 -3.54 10.19 -12.46
C LEU A 444 -3.12 9.41 -11.21
N ASN A 445 -1.82 9.34 -10.92
CA ASN A 445 -1.30 8.78 -9.67
C ASN A 445 -1.31 9.76 -8.48
N ARG A 446 -1.83 10.99 -8.62
CA ARG A 446 -2.12 11.83 -7.45
C ARG A 446 -3.45 11.41 -6.83
N SER A 447 -3.37 10.77 -5.67
CA SER A 447 -4.53 10.40 -4.85
C SER A 447 -5.37 11.62 -4.43
N LEU A 448 -6.65 11.39 -4.12
CA LEU A 448 -7.56 12.45 -3.65
C LEU A 448 -7.03 13.10 -2.36
N PHE A 449 -6.38 12.33 -1.49
CA PHE A 449 -5.77 12.82 -0.26
C PHE A 449 -4.61 13.79 -0.55
N GLU A 450 -3.63 13.38 -1.38
CA GLU A 450 -2.54 14.28 -1.80
C GLU A 450 -3.11 15.54 -2.48
N ARG A 451 -4.13 15.39 -3.32
CA ARG A 451 -4.78 16.48 -4.06
C ARG A 451 -5.43 17.51 -3.13
N LEU A 452 -6.17 17.06 -2.12
CA LEU A 452 -6.80 17.94 -1.12
C LEU A 452 -5.74 18.64 -0.26
N VAL A 453 -4.72 17.91 0.22
CA VAL A 453 -3.63 18.49 1.02
C VAL A 453 -2.83 19.54 0.23
N LEU A 454 -2.45 19.25 -1.02
CA LEU A 454 -1.75 20.21 -1.89
C LEU A 454 -2.62 21.41 -2.32
N LYS A 455 -3.94 21.32 -2.21
CA LYS A 455 -4.87 22.46 -2.39
C LYS A 455 -5.12 23.24 -1.10
N GLY A 456 -4.48 22.89 0.01
CA GLY A 456 -4.61 23.58 1.30
C GLY A 456 -5.90 23.23 2.05
N PHE A 457 -6.52 22.08 1.78
CA PHE A 457 -7.65 21.60 2.56
C PHE A 457 -7.22 21.32 4.03
N PRO A 458 -8.04 21.64 5.04
CA PRO A 458 -7.71 21.39 6.44
C PRO A 458 -7.41 19.91 6.71
N HIS A 459 -6.28 19.63 7.36
CA HIS A 459 -5.83 18.29 7.73
C HIS A 459 -4.98 18.35 9.00
N GLU A 460 -4.97 17.25 9.77
CA GLU A 460 -4.21 17.11 11.01
C GLU A 460 -3.03 16.15 10.81
N THR A 461 -1.86 16.47 11.39
CA THR A 461 -0.62 15.68 11.20
C THR A 461 -0.11 15.08 12.51
N LEU A 462 -0.03 13.75 12.57
CA LEU A 462 0.43 13.01 13.76
C LEU A 462 1.96 13.04 13.90
N SER A 463 2.46 14.02 14.66
CA SER A 463 3.91 14.26 14.86
C SER A 463 4.66 13.18 15.67
N THR A 464 3.95 12.33 16.42
CA THR A 464 4.54 11.35 17.36
C THR A 464 4.53 9.93 16.77
N GLN A 465 5.73 9.41 16.47
CA GLN A 465 5.90 8.04 15.97
C GLN A 465 6.13 7.06 17.13
N HIS A 466 5.52 5.88 17.05
CA HIS A 466 5.63 4.79 18.04
C HIS A 466 6.23 3.48 17.49
N ARG A 467 6.45 3.36 16.16
CA ARG A 467 6.85 2.11 15.48
C ARG A 467 8.36 1.85 15.52
N MET A 468 9.18 2.91 15.47
CA MET A 468 10.62 2.82 15.27
C MET A 468 11.42 3.20 16.51
N ARG A 469 12.61 2.61 16.65
CA ARG A 469 13.66 3.13 17.53
C ARG A 469 13.98 4.60 17.18
N PRO A 470 14.19 5.50 18.16
CA PRO A 470 14.47 6.91 17.91
C PRO A 470 15.56 7.16 16.87
N GLU A 471 16.62 6.35 16.91
CA GLU A 471 17.79 6.41 16.03
C GLU A 471 17.44 6.16 14.55
N ILE A 472 16.49 5.26 14.26
CA ILE A 472 16.03 4.99 12.89
C ILE A 472 15.04 6.08 12.46
N SER A 473 14.12 6.46 13.36
CA SER A 473 13.13 7.50 13.07
C SER A 473 13.74 8.88 12.82
N ALA A 474 14.96 9.15 13.32
CA ALA A 474 15.66 10.40 13.11
C ALA A 474 15.95 10.65 11.63
N PHE A 475 16.42 9.62 10.89
CA PHE A 475 16.70 9.74 9.46
C PHE A 475 15.44 10.04 8.65
N ILE A 476 14.36 9.29 8.89
CA ILE A 476 13.08 9.48 8.18
C ILE A 476 12.45 10.84 8.53
N ARG A 477 12.58 11.31 9.78
CA ARG A 477 12.18 12.67 10.17
C ARG A 477 13.02 13.75 9.50
N GLU A 478 14.33 13.56 9.42
CA GLU A 478 15.25 14.55 8.82
C GLU A 478 15.19 14.57 7.28
N LEU A 479 14.77 13.49 6.62
CA LEU A 479 14.62 13.38 5.17
C LEU A 479 13.19 13.65 4.65
N THR A 480 12.15 13.33 5.43
CA THR A 480 10.75 13.31 4.95
C THR A 480 9.81 14.21 5.77
N TYR A 481 10.10 14.45 7.05
CA TYR A 481 9.21 15.21 7.97
C TYR A 481 9.99 16.27 8.79
N PRO A 482 10.62 17.28 8.14
CA PRO A 482 11.60 18.18 8.77
C PRO A 482 11.03 19.17 9.81
N GLU A 483 9.73 19.09 10.11
CA GLU A 483 8.98 20.10 10.87
C GLU A 483 8.91 19.84 12.39
N LEU A 484 9.86 19.07 12.96
CA LEU A 484 9.88 18.87 14.41
C LEU A 484 10.15 20.18 15.18
N GLN A 485 9.45 20.31 16.30
CA GLN A 485 9.27 21.55 17.06
C GLN A 485 9.64 21.39 18.53
N ASN A 486 10.03 22.49 19.18
CA ASN A 486 10.32 22.57 20.61
C ASN A 486 9.60 23.77 21.25
N THR A 487 8.50 23.49 21.96
CA THR A 487 7.64 24.49 22.64
C THR A 487 8.38 25.33 23.66
N TYR A 488 9.16 24.70 24.53
CA TYR A 488 9.86 25.37 25.64
C TYR A 488 10.88 26.38 25.12
N GLU A 489 11.71 25.99 24.14
CA GLU A 489 12.68 26.92 23.55
C GLU A 489 11.98 28.09 22.84
N ALA A 490 10.86 27.85 22.14
CA ALA A 490 10.13 28.92 21.47
C ALA A 490 9.54 29.94 22.45
N GLN A 491 8.92 29.47 23.55
CA GLN A 491 8.39 30.34 24.60
C GLN A 491 9.50 31.10 25.34
N MET A 492 10.65 30.47 25.55
CA MET A 492 11.81 31.12 26.18
C MET A 492 12.40 32.23 25.29
N VAL A 493 12.53 32.00 23.97
CA VAL A 493 12.96 33.02 23.00
C VAL A 493 12.07 34.26 23.07
N LEU A 494 10.74 34.09 23.07
CA LEU A 494 9.78 35.20 23.16
C LEU A 494 10.01 36.04 24.42
N LYS A 495 10.11 35.40 25.59
CA LYS A 495 10.25 36.10 26.87
C LYS A 495 11.61 36.80 27.02
N ILE A 496 12.68 36.21 26.48
CA ILE A 496 13.99 36.87 26.38
C ILE A 496 13.91 38.09 25.46
N MET A 497 13.26 37.98 24.30
CA MET A 497 13.14 39.07 23.32
C MET A 497 12.28 40.23 23.87
N ARG A 498 11.14 39.92 24.51
CA ARG A 498 10.33 40.91 25.25
C ARG A 498 11.14 41.61 26.36
N TYR A 499 11.92 40.86 27.14
CA TYR A 499 12.78 41.45 28.17
C TYR A 499 13.80 42.42 27.57
N LEU A 500 14.46 42.07 26.45
CA LEU A 500 15.39 42.96 25.75
C LEU A 500 14.70 44.23 25.22
N ALA A 501 13.49 44.10 24.65
CA ALA A 501 12.69 45.26 24.25
C ALA A 501 12.35 46.17 25.46
N GLN A 502 12.03 45.58 26.61
CA GLN A 502 11.82 46.31 27.87
C GLN A 502 13.10 46.97 28.43
N GLN A 503 14.30 46.42 28.14
CA GLN A 503 15.57 47.09 28.44
C GLN A 503 15.89 48.26 27.49
N GLY A 504 15.14 48.43 26.40
CA GLY A 504 15.34 49.49 25.40
C GLY A 504 16.16 49.10 24.17
N TYR A 505 16.49 47.80 23.97
CA TYR A 505 17.03 47.32 22.70
C TYR A 505 15.93 47.31 21.62
N LYS A 506 16.25 47.69 20.38
CA LYS A 506 15.26 47.72 19.30
C LYS A 506 15.15 46.36 18.61
N SER A 507 13.98 46.10 18.01
CA SER A 507 13.75 44.93 17.17
C SER A 507 14.67 44.84 15.95
N GLU A 508 15.14 45.98 15.41
CA GLU A 508 16.08 46.01 14.27
C GLU A 508 17.53 45.60 14.64
N ASP A 509 17.88 45.67 15.93
CA ASP A 509 19.20 45.30 16.45
C ASP A 509 19.28 43.79 16.82
N ILE A 510 18.16 43.06 16.77
CA ILE A 510 17.98 41.68 17.26
C ILE A 510 17.52 40.73 16.14
N VAL A 511 18.24 39.62 15.93
CA VAL A 511 17.81 38.51 15.05
C VAL A 511 17.59 37.22 15.83
N ILE A 512 16.54 36.48 15.46
CA ILE A 512 16.23 35.15 15.99
C ILE A 512 16.60 34.10 14.93
N LEU A 513 17.48 33.17 15.29
CA LEU A 513 17.96 32.08 14.43
C LEU A 513 17.50 30.70 14.92
N THR A 514 17.36 29.78 13.98
CA THR A 514 17.13 28.36 14.29
C THR A 514 17.69 27.47 13.16
N PRO A 515 18.15 26.24 13.44
CA PRO A 515 18.51 25.31 12.37
C PRO A 515 17.26 24.80 11.61
N TYR A 516 16.10 24.71 12.27
CA TYR A 516 14.95 23.93 11.79
C TYR A 516 13.78 24.81 11.36
N LEU A 517 13.27 24.56 10.14
CA LEU A 517 12.16 25.33 9.58
C LEU A 517 10.86 25.17 10.40
N GLY A 518 10.58 23.98 10.95
CA GLY A 518 9.44 23.76 11.84
C GLY A 518 9.49 24.62 13.12
N GLN A 519 10.69 24.84 13.67
CA GLN A 519 10.89 25.73 14.81
C GLN A 519 10.74 27.21 14.39
N LEU A 520 11.17 27.58 13.18
CA LEU A 520 10.96 28.93 12.63
C LEU A 520 9.46 29.24 12.49
N TYR A 521 8.69 28.30 11.95
CA TYR A 521 7.22 28.42 11.90
C TYR A 521 6.62 28.57 13.30
N LYS A 522 7.08 27.79 14.27
CA LYS A 522 6.59 27.89 15.66
C LYS A 522 6.92 29.23 16.32
N LEU A 523 8.12 29.76 16.09
CA LEU A 523 8.52 31.08 16.59
C LEU A 523 7.68 32.19 15.95
N ARG A 524 7.45 32.12 14.63
CA ARG A 524 6.57 33.04 13.88
C ARG A 524 5.11 32.96 14.32
N ASP A 525 4.59 31.76 14.60
CA ASP A 525 3.22 31.57 15.10
C ASP A 525 3.06 32.05 16.54
N ALA A 526 4.01 31.71 17.42
CA ALA A 526 3.98 32.17 18.81
C ALA A 526 4.18 33.70 18.93
N LEU A 527 4.90 34.35 18.01
CA LEU A 527 4.93 35.82 17.88
C LEU A 527 3.57 36.41 17.45
N LYS A 528 2.85 35.77 16.51
CA LYS A 528 1.53 36.24 16.06
C LYS A 528 0.45 36.12 17.12
N ASN A 529 0.57 35.12 17.99
CA ASN A 529 -0.44 34.79 19.00
C ASN A 529 -0.20 35.50 20.36
N ASP A 530 0.96 36.14 20.56
CA ASP A 530 1.19 37.00 21.73
C ASP A 530 0.69 38.42 21.44
N ASN A 531 -0.38 38.83 22.13
CA ASN A 531 -1.12 40.07 21.86
C ASN A 531 -0.41 41.33 22.43
N ASP A 532 0.93 41.30 22.47
CA ASP A 532 1.77 42.32 23.07
C ASP A 532 1.95 43.52 22.09
N PRO A 533 1.57 44.75 22.47
CA PRO A 533 1.71 45.93 21.60
C PRO A 533 3.18 46.30 21.31
N VAL A 534 4.16 45.70 21.99
CA VAL A 534 5.59 45.85 21.71
C VAL A 534 6.07 44.96 20.55
N LEU A 535 5.35 43.88 20.22
CA LEU A 535 5.86 42.79 19.36
C LEU A 535 5.21 42.67 17.98
N ASN A 536 4.09 43.36 17.73
CA ASN A 536 3.34 43.26 16.48
C ASN A 536 3.96 44.08 15.32
N ASP A 537 4.50 43.37 14.32
CA ASP A 537 4.19 43.51 12.88
C ASP A 537 5.17 42.62 12.06
N MET A 538 4.69 41.62 11.29
CA MET A 538 5.51 40.71 10.46
C MET A 538 5.21 40.80 8.96
N ASP A 539 6.25 40.70 8.13
CA ASP A 539 6.14 40.86 6.67
C ASP A 539 6.02 39.54 5.89
N SER A 540 5.57 39.66 4.64
CA SER A 540 5.35 38.57 3.68
C SER A 540 6.54 38.29 2.74
N SER A 541 7.55 39.17 2.70
CA SER A 541 8.72 39.09 1.81
C SER A 541 9.47 37.75 1.89
N ASP A 542 9.73 37.29 3.12
CA ASP A 542 10.71 36.21 3.34
C ASP A 542 10.11 34.84 3.04
N LEU A 543 8.78 34.72 3.10
CA LEU A 543 8.04 33.55 2.65
C LEU A 543 8.06 33.41 1.12
N ALA A 544 8.05 34.53 0.39
CA ALA A 544 8.27 34.51 -1.06
C ALA A 544 9.75 34.21 -1.40
N ARG A 545 10.71 34.78 -0.67
CA ARG A 545 12.16 34.51 -0.86
C ARG A 545 12.55 33.06 -0.50
N ALA A 546 11.80 32.41 0.38
CA ALA A 546 11.89 30.97 0.67
C ALA A 546 11.06 30.07 -0.28
N GLY A 547 10.39 30.63 -1.29
CA GLY A 547 9.66 29.88 -2.32
C GLY A 547 8.28 29.35 -1.92
N LEU A 548 7.66 29.88 -0.86
CA LEU A 548 6.44 29.32 -0.25
C LEU A 548 5.21 30.25 -0.28
N LEU A 549 5.29 31.43 -0.93
CA LEU A 549 4.14 32.27 -1.27
C LEU A 549 4.32 32.97 -2.63
N PRO A 550 3.23 33.25 -3.38
CA PRO A 550 3.28 34.10 -4.58
C PRO A 550 3.62 35.56 -4.24
N THR A 551 4.36 36.23 -5.12
CA THR A 551 4.69 37.66 -4.98
C THR A 551 3.51 38.55 -5.37
N ALA A 552 3.12 39.46 -4.48
CA ALA A 552 2.12 40.51 -4.75
C ALA A 552 2.80 41.89 -4.95
N PRO A 553 2.28 42.78 -5.81
CA PRO A 553 2.97 44.01 -6.18
C PRO A 553 2.76 45.19 -5.22
N ASN A 554 3.86 45.90 -4.95
CA ASN A 554 4.02 47.30 -4.54
C ASN A 554 2.85 48.04 -3.84
N GLY A 555 3.01 48.31 -2.54
CA GLY A 555 2.24 49.33 -1.81
C GLY A 555 3.01 49.88 -0.61
N SER A 556 3.50 51.12 -0.68
CA SER A 556 4.41 51.71 0.32
C SER A 556 3.69 52.49 1.44
N LYS A 557 3.79 52.02 2.70
CA LYS A 557 3.47 52.81 3.90
C LYS A 557 4.39 52.47 5.08
N ALA A 558 4.87 53.51 5.75
CA ALA A 558 5.46 53.56 7.10
C ALA A 558 6.35 52.38 7.56
N THR A 559 7.67 52.56 7.48
CA THR A 559 8.66 51.64 8.04
C THR A 559 8.65 51.65 9.57
N LYS A 560 8.00 50.65 10.20
CA LYS A 560 8.28 50.26 11.59
C LYS A 560 9.39 49.19 11.62
N ALA A 561 10.15 49.15 12.72
CA ALA A 561 11.19 48.13 12.93
C ALA A 561 10.57 46.73 13.04
N ARG A 562 11.15 45.76 12.33
CA ARG A 562 10.68 44.38 12.22
C ARG A 562 11.59 43.44 13.02
N ILE A 563 11.03 42.35 13.54
CA ILE A 563 11.81 41.30 14.21
C ILE A 563 12.30 40.32 13.13
N HIS A 564 13.61 40.19 12.94
CA HIS A 564 14.16 39.27 11.94
C HIS A 564 14.19 37.82 12.45
N LEU A 565 13.56 36.91 11.69
CA LEU A 565 13.51 35.47 11.97
C LEU A 565 14.05 34.69 10.76
N ALA A 566 15.16 33.98 10.90
CA ALA A 566 15.80 33.25 9.82
C ALA A 566 16.29 31.86 10.22
N THR A 567 16.49 30.97 9.23
CA THR A 567 17.29 29.77 9.44
C THR A 567 18.78 30.12 9.38
N ILE A 568 19.64 29.33 10.03
CA ILE A 568 21.10 29.54 10.01
C ILE A 568 21.63 29.61 8.57
N ASP A 569 21.16 28.71 7.71
CA ASP A 569 21.58 28.62 6.30
C ASP A 569 21.09 29.83 5.47
N ASN A 570 19.89 30.35 5.74
CA ASN A 570 19.36 31.53 5.04
C ASN A 570 19.99 32.85 5.52
N TYR A 571 20.56 32.88 6.73
CA TYR A 571 21.20 34.06 7.33
C TYR A 571 22.73 34.11 7.09
N GLN A 572 23.24 33.25 6.20
CA GLN A 572 24.66 33.21 5.87
C GLN A 572 25.07 34.47 5.06
N GLY A 573 25.88 35.33 5.70
CA GLY A 573 26.39 36.58 5.12
C GLY A 573 25.79 37.84 5.73
N GLU A 574 24.72 37.72 6.53
CA GLU A 574 24.09 38.83 7.25
C GLU A 574 24.56 38.85 8.72
N GLU A 575 24.46 40.00 9.42
CA GLU A 575 24.92 40.19 10.80
C GLU A 575 23.96 41.07 11.61
N SER A 576 23.98 40.94 12.94
CA SER A 576 23.16 41.72 13.89
C SER A 576 23.93 42.02 15.17
N ASP A 577 23.48 43.02 15.94
CA ASP A 577 24.07 43.32 17.24
C ASP A 577 23.80 42.21 18.26
N ILE A 578 22.56 41.73 18.33
CA ILE A 578 22.14 40.64 19.21
C ILE A 578 21.57 39.47 18.38
N VAL A 579 22.05 38.26 18.65
CA VAL A 579 21.56 37.02 18.03
C VAL A 579 20.97 36.12 19.12
N ILE A 580 19.74 35.66 18.95
CA ILE A 580 19.08 34.68 19.83
C ILE A 580 18.85 33.39 19.02
N ALA A 581 19.42 32.24 19.40
CA ALA A 581 19.39 31.05 18.56
C ALA A 581 18.82 29.80 19.25
N SER A 582 17.65 29.32 18.80
CA SER A 582 17.02 28.07 19.29
C SER A 582 17.58 26.84 18.57
N LEU A 583 18.47 26.10 19.23
CA LEU A 583 19.09 24.88 18.73
C LEU A 583 18.11 23.71 18.58
N THR A 584 16.92 23.79 19.19
CA THR A 584 15.73 22.91 19.06
C THR A 584 15.90 21.48 19.59
N ARG A 585 17.06 20.85 19.39
CA ARG A 585 17.27 19.41 19.65
C ARG A 585 17.46 19.12 21.13
N SER A 586 16.45 18.48 21.72
CA SER A 586 16.47 17.90 23.06
C SER A 586 15.94 16.47 23.00
N ASN A 587 16.81 15.46 23.11
CA ASN A 587 16.39 14.05 23.00
C ASN A 587 17.33 13.07 23.74
N LYS A 588 16.76 11.93 24.16
CA LYS A 588 17.45 10.87 24.93
C LYS A 588 18.53 10.13 24.14
N SER A 589 18.47 10.15 22.81
CA SER A 589 19.44 9.56 21.88
C SER A 589 20.67 10.44 21.60
N ASN A 590 20.69 11.67 22.14
CA ASN A 590 21.73 12.68 21.90
C ASN A 590 21.97 13.00 20.40
N THR A 591 20.94 12.97 19.55
CA THR A 591 21.09 13.23 18.11
C THR A 591 20.81 14.69 17.77
N ILE A 592 21.79 15.38 17.19
CA ILE A 592 21.70 16.80 16.80
C ILE A 592 21.37 17.02 15.31
N GLY A 593 21.18 15.94 14.54
CA GLY A 593 20.98 16.02 13.09
C GLY A 593 22.13 16.79 12.41
N PHE A 594 21.78 17.58 11.38
CA PHE A 594 22.71 18.37 10.56
C PHE A 594 23.44 19.53 11.27
N MET A 595 23.24 19.71 12.58
CA MET A 595 24.09 20.59 13.42
C MET A 595 25.42 19.92 13.82
N ASP A 596 25.74 18.75 13.28
CA ASP A 596 27.08 18.15 13.35
C ASP A 596 28.11 18.81 12.42
N SER A 597 27.66 19.57 11.41
CA SER A 597 28.46 20.39 10.51
C SER A 597 29.27 21.49 11.25
N PRO A 598 30.60 21.53 11.11
CA PRO A 598 31.43 22.65 11.58
C PRO A 598 31.09 23.97 10.90
N GLU A 599 30.65 23.94 9.65
CA GLU A 599 30.36 25.11 8.82
C GLU A 599 29.14 25.84 9.36
N ARG A 600 28.04 25.12 9.64
CA ARG A 600 26.84 25.69 10.27
C ARG A 600 27.11 26.25 11.66
N LEU A 601 27.98 25.61 12.45
CA LEU A 601 28.38 26.16 13.74
C LEU A 601 29.18 27.45 13.56
N ASN A 602 30.12 27.49 12.61
CA ASN A 602 30.91 28.68 12.33
C ASN A 602 30.04 29.85 11.84
N VAL A 603 29.07 29.59 10.94
CA VAL A 603 28.08 30.60 10.53
C VAL A 603 27.34 31.11 11.75
N LEU A 604 26.71 30.23 12.54
CA LEU A 604 25.92 30.59 13.72
C LEU A 604 26.68 31.44 14.75
N LEU A 605 27.92 31.07 15.08
CA LEU A 605 28.75 31.79 16.05
C LEU A 605 29.24 33.16 15.56
N SER A 606 29.23 33.40 14.25
CA SER A 606 29.78 34.62 13.61
C SER A 606 28.72 35.61 13.11
N ARG A 607 27.45 35.48 13.56
CA ARG A 607 26.35 36.40 13.18
C ARG A 607 26.18 37.59 14.13
N ALA A 608 26.79 37.56 15.31
CA ALA A 608 26.58 38.55 16.38
C ALA A 608 27.75 39.53 16.50
N ARG A 609 27.46 40.82 16.67
CA ARG A 609 28.47 41.86 16.97
C ARG A 609 28.65 42.12 18.46
N ASN A 610 27.55 42.18 19.23
CA ASN A 610 27.54 42.62 20.63
C ASN A 610 27.09 41.52 21.61
N GLY A 611 26.21 40.59 21.22
CA GLY A 611 25.76 39.51 22.10
C GLY A 611 25.13 38.32 21.40
N LEU A 612 25.43 37.10 21.89
CA LEU A 612 24.92 35.85 21.33
C LEU A 612 24.29 34.96 22.43
N ILE A 613 22.96 34.90 22.40
CA ILE A 613 22.12 34.06 23.26
C ILE A 613 21.73 32.80 22.48
N LEU A 614 22.64 31.83 22.39
CA LEU A 614 22.26 30.47 22.03
C LEU A 614 21.24 29.93 23.06
N ILE A 615 20.42 28.94 22.69
CA ILE A 615 19.36 28.31 23.50
C ILE A 615 19.27 26.82 23.12
N GLY A 616 19.20 25.91 24.09
CA GLY A 616 19.03 24.46 23.83
C GLY A 616 19.82 23.50 24.75
N ASN A 617 19.58 22.20 24.57
CA ASN A 617 20.01 21.14 25.51
C ASN A 617 21.49 20.72 25.36
N SER A 618 22.35 21.30 26.20
CA SER A 618 23.80 21.00 26.23
C SER A 618 24.14 19.52 26.41
N ARG A 619 23.32 18.71 27.12
CA ARG A 619 23.56 17.26 27.26
C ARG A 619 23.40 16.54 25.93
N THR A 620 22.34 16.84 25.18
CA THR A 620 22.09 16.28 23.84
C THR A 620 23.22 16.65 22.87
N PHE A 621 23.77 17.86 22.95
CA PHE A 621 24.86 18.31 22.06
C PHE A 621 26.24 17.75 22.46
N MET A 622 26.61 17.72 23.74
CA MET A 622 27.90 17.17 24.19
C MET A 622 28.05 15.67 23.90
N HIS A 623 26.97 14.89 24.03
CA HIS A 623 27.01 13.42 23.93
C HIS A 623 26.63 12.90 22.54
N SER A 624 26.63 13.74 21.51
CA SER A 624 26.24 13.35 20.17
C SER A 624 27.33 12.56 19.43
N LYS A 625 26.94 11.41 18.86
CA LYS A 625 27.87 10.52 18.11
C LYS A 625 28.51 11.20 16.90
N LYS A 626 27.82 12.18 16.30
CA LYS A 626 28.36 13.09 15.28
C LYS A 626 28.32 14.52 15.81
N GLY A 627 29.35 15.30 15.56
CA GLY A 627 29.47 16.68 16.05
C GLY A 627 29.73 16.83 17.56
N GLY A 628 29.50 15.82 18.41
CA GLY A 628 29.65 15.95 19.87
C GLY A 628 31.06 16.33 20.33
N GLY A 629 32.11 15.93 19.60
CA GLY A 629 33.48 16.40 19.85
C GLY A 629 33.71 17.89 19.54
N LEU A 630 32.98 18.45 18.57
CA LEU A 630 33.02 19.88 18.24
C LEU A 630 32.23 20.70 19.27
N TRP A 631 30.98 20.30 19.51
CA TRP A 631 30.11 20.95 20.50
C TRP A 631 30.63 20.78 21.93
N GLY A 632 31.27 19.66 22.25
CA GLY A 632 31.97 19.44 23.52
C GLY A 632 33.13 20.41 23.74
N ARG A 633 33.91 20.75 22.71
CA ARG A 633 34.94 21.80 22.80
C ARG A 633 34.32 23.18 23.03
N LEU A 634 33.31 23.56 22.24
CA LEU A 634 32.60 24.84 22.45
C LEU A 634 32.01 24.92 23.85
N ILE A 635 31.22 23.93 24.26
CA ILE A 635 30.57 23.89 25.57
C ILE A 635 31.61 23.84 26.70
N LYS A 636 32.80 23.27 26.49
CA LYS A 636 33.89 23.39 27.47
C LYS A 636 34.42 24.83 27.56
N LEU A 637 34.73 25.49 26.45
CA LEU A 637 35.17 26.90 26.46
C LEU A 637 34.16 27.83 27.17
N LEU A 638 32.87 27.55 26.99
CA LEU A 638 31.77 28.26 27.66
C LEU A 638 31.60 27.88 29.14
N GLN A 639 32.13 26.75 29.59
CA GLN A 639 32.18 26.40 31.02
C GLN A 639 33.42 27.03 31.68
N ASP A 640 34.58 26.89 31.04
CA ASP A 640 35.86 27.41 31.53
C ASP A 640 35.84 28.95 31.63
N GLY A 641 35.23 29.64 30.66
CA GLY A 641 35.06 31.09 30.67
C GLY A 641 33.96 31.63 31.60
N GLN A 642 33.24 30.75 32.33
CA GLN A 642 32.03 31.08 33.08
C GLN A 642 30.95 31.74 32.20
N TYR A 643 30.36 30.92 31.32
CA TYR A 643 29.20 31.25 30.48
C TYR A 643 28.12 30.14 30.46
N MET A 644 27.83 29.50 31.62
CA MET A 644 27.03 28.25 31.73
C MET A 644 26.26 27.93 33.11
N TYR A 645 25.01 28.42 33.34
CA TYR A 645 24.08 28.43 34.56
C TYR A 645 22.52 28.38 34.30
N GLN A 646 21.64 28.19 35.29
CA GLN A 646 20.29 27.63 35.05
C GLN A 646 19.08 28.49 34.59
N GLY A 647 19.22 29.54 33.75
CA GLY A 647 18.06 30.33 33.28
C GLY A 647 18.34 31.38 32.19
N LEU A 648 17.73 32.58 32.31
CA LEU A 648 18.27 33.89 31.89
C LEU A 648 18.55 34.70 33.18
N PRO A 649 19.69 35.39 33.32
CA PRO A 649 19.98 36.21 34.48
C PRO A 649 19.57 37.66 34.21
N VAL A 650 18.46 38.11 34.80
CA VAL A 650 18.01 39.50 34.69
C VAL A 650 18.56 40.32 35.85
N TYR A 651 18.90 41.58 35.59
CA TYR A 651 19.20 42.57 36.62
C TYR A 651 18.20 43.73 36.46
N CYS A 652 17.92 44.46 37.53
CA CYS A 652 17.07 45.63 37.44
C CYS A 652 17.91 46.88 37.21
N GLN A 653 17.64 47.66 36.14
CA GLN A 653 18.34 48.94 35.90
C GLN A 653 18.20 49.94 37.07
N LYS A 654 17.16 49.80 37.90
CA LYS A 654 16.92 50.61 39.11
C LYS A 654 17.57 50.04 40.38
N HIS A 655 17.94 48.76 40.37
CA HIS A 655 18.56 48.06 41.51
C HIS A 655 19.67 47.11 41.00
N PRO A 656 20.87 47.63 40.70
CA PRO A 656 21.96 46.84 40.11
C PRO A 656 22.36 45.61 40.93
N ASP A 657 22.26 45.70 42.26
CA ASP A 657 22.60 44.61 43.20
C ASP A 657 21.61 43.43 43.17
N ARG A 658 20.45 43.56 42.50
CA ARG A 658 19.44 42.51 42.39
C ARG A 658 19.49 41.81 41.03
N THR A 659 20.19 40.69 40.99
CA THR A 659 20.14 39.71 39.89
C THR A 659 19.17 38.57 40.20
N VAL A 660 18.31 38.19 39.25
CA VAL A 660 17.35 37.08 39.37
C VAL A 660 17.53 36.10 38.20
N LEU A 661 17.43 34.80 38.47
CA LEU A 661 17.70 33.73 37.49
C LEU A 661 16.40 33.07 37.01
N LEU A 662 15.87 33.56 35.89
CA LEU A 662 14.58 33.13 35.30
C LEU A 662 14.75 31.80 34.56
N LYS A 663 14.21 30.71 35.12
CA LYS A 663 14.40 29.34 34.61
C LYS A 663 13.27 28.87 33.69
N GLN A 664 12.08 29.44 33.80
CA GLN A 664 10.91 29.12 32.98
C GLN A 664 10.32 30.40 32.33
N PRO A 665 9.55 30.28 31.24
CA PRO A 665 8.89 31.42 30.59
C PRO A 665 7.93 32.22 31.50
N ASN A 666 7.36 31.58 32.54
CA ASN A 666 6.49 32.25 33.50
C ASN A 666 7.26 33.15 34.46
N ASP A 667 8.49 32.77 34.85
CA ASP A 667 9.30 33.49 35.84
C ASP A 667 9.52 34.97 35.43
N PHE A 668 9.52 35.27 34.13
CA PHE A 668 9.56 36.63 33.58
C PHE A 668 8.34 37.46 34.00
N ASN A 669 7.13 36.89 33.98
CA ASN A 669 5.93 37.58 34.45
C ASN A 669 5.99 37.78 35.97
N ASP A 670 6.48 36.78 36.70
CA ASP A 670 6.43 36.73 38.16
C ASP A 670 7.51 37.59 38.84
N HIS A 671 8.69 37.74 38.22
CA HIS A 671 9.86 38.41 38.81
C HIS A 671 10.38 39.62 38.00
N SER A 672 9.97 39.77 36.73
CA SER A 672 10.45 40.85 35.84
C SER A 672 9.39 41.35 34.84
N PRO A 673 8.13 41.60 35.26
CA PRO A 673 7.00 41.82 34.34
C PRO A 673 7.20 42.99 33.35
N ASP A 674 7.87 44.05 33.84
CA ASP A 674 8.17 45.30 33.14
C ASP A 674 9.68 45.48 32.87
N GLY A 675 10.46 44.39 32.83
CA GLY A 675 11.92 44.44 32.66
C GLY A 675 12.69 44.89 33.91
N GLY A 676 12.02 45.00 35.06
CA GLY A 676 12.60 45.32 36.36
C GLY A 676 11.94 44.52 37.48
N CYS A 677 12.56 44.49 38.66
CA CYS A 677 12.02 43.76 39.82
C CYS A 677 10.71 44.38 40.34
N THR A 678 9.91 43.57 41.04
CA THR A 678 8.54 43.86 41.51
C THR A 678 8.41 44.86 42.67
N GLU A 679 9.49 45.47 43.15
CA GLU A 679 9.45 46.47 44.24
C GLU A 679 9.22 47.90 43.74
N THR A 680 8.30 48.61 44.40
CA THR A 680 7.97 50.01 44.11
C THR A 680 8.84 50.97 44.93
N TRP A 681 9.56 51.85 44.23
CA TRP A 681 10.32 52.94 44.85
C TRP A 681 9.39 54.09 45.24
N TYR A 682 9.56 54.66 46.43
CA TYR A 682 8.79 55.82 46.89
C TYR A 682 9.37 57.15 46.33
N VAL A 683 8.49 58.15 46.17
CA VAL A 683 8.74 59.51 45.63
C VAL A 683 8.79 59.59 44.08
N PRO A 684 7.95 60.42 43.44
CA PRO A 684 7.89 60.55 41.97
C PRO A 684 8.62 61.79 41.41
N CYS A 685 9.23 61.68 40.23
CA CYS A 685 9.34 62.83 39.31
C CYS A 685 9.65 62.52 37.83
N LEU A 686 9.07 63.39 37.02
CA LEU A 686 9.33 63.81 35.63
C LEU A 686 10.69 63.47 34.97
N SER A 687 10.59 62.92 33.75
CA SER A 687 11.42 63.14 32.55
C SER A 687 12.86 63.69 32.67
N THR A 688 13.83 62.93 32.16
CA THR A 688 14.72 63.37 31.05
C THR A 688 15.51 62.20 30.45
N ARG A 689 16.12 62.39 29.27
CA ARG A 689 17.06 61.43 28.66
C ARG A 689 18.44 61.57 29.30
N HIS A 690 19.15 60.47 29.53
CA HIS A 690 20.62 60.46 29.56
C HIS A 690 21.19 59.15 29.02
N HIS A 691 22.29 59.22 28.28
CA HIS A 691 23.06 58.06 27.84
C HIS A 691 24.16 57.70 28.84
N SER A 692 24.18 56.44 29.26
CA SER A 692 25.33 55.69 29.77
C SER A 692 25.00 54.21 29.50
N GLN A 693 25.59 53.54 28.52
CA GLN A 693 26.97 52.99 28.54
C GLN A 693 27.31 52.24 29.84
N ASN A 694 27.83 51.02 29.68
CA ASN A 694 28.25 50.04 30.69
C ASN A 694 27.10 49.36 31.46
N ALA A 695 26.68 48.19 30.97
CA ALA A 695 25.98 47.19 31.77
C ALA A 695 26.46 45.77 31.38
N THR A 696 27.13 45.09 32.30
CA THR A 696 27.91 43.87 32.02
C THR A 696 26.99 42.65 31.86
N LEU A 697 26.98 42.04 30.67
CA LEU A 697 26.11 40.92 30.34
C LEU A 697 26.50 39.62 31.04
N THR A 698 25.48 38.87 31.48
CA THR A 698 25.62 37.70 32.37
C THR A 698 24.90 36.46 31.82
N VAL A 699 25.44 35.32 32.25
CA VAL A 699 25.32 33.85 31.94
C VAL A 699 25.39 32.60 33.15
N VAL A 700 24.70 31.74 32.18
CA VAL A 700 23.62 30.63 31.98
C VAL A 700 23.81 29.44 30.89
N ARG A 701 23.50 28.07 30.80
CA ARG A 701 22.93 26.73 31.38
C ARG A 701 21.45 26.37 31.77
N TYR A 702 20.40 26.64 30.99
CA TYR A 702 19.50 25.50 30.61
C TYR A 702 19.25 25.46 29.10
N VAL A 703 20.35 25.84 28.47
CA VAL A 703 20.52 26.76 27.37
C VAL A 703 22.05 26.75 27.27
N THR A 704 22.63 26.41 26.12
CA THR A 704 24.04 26.77 25.89
C THR A 704 24.04 28.24 25.50
N ALA A 705 24.90 29.12 26.02
CA ALA A 705 24.96 30.54 25.63
C ALA A 705 26.42 31.03 25.60
N ALA A 706 26.72 32.08 24.82
CA ALA A 706 28.09 32.45 24.48
C ALA A 706 28.25 33.96 24.25
N ILE A 707 28.67 34.72 25.27
CA ILE A 707 28.80 36.18 25.16
C ILE A 707 30.27 36.61 25.33
N PHE A 708 30.77 37.31 24.32
CA PHE A 708 31.91 38.22 24.32
C PHE A 708 31.59 39.33 23.29
N ALA A 709 32.10 40.55 23.37
CA ALA A 709 33.22 41.02 24.19
C ALA A 709 32.99 42.42 24.81
N ARG A 710 33.87 42.75 25.77
CA ARG A 710 34.26 44.07 26.32
C ARG A 710 33.38 45.28 26.03
#